data_AF-A0A7W9QHM7-F1
#
_entry.id   AF-A0A7W9QHM7-F1
#
_cell.length_a   1.000
_cell.length_b   1.000
_cell.length_c   1.000
_cell.angle_alpha   90.00
_cell.angle_beta   90.00
_cell.angle_gamma   90.00
#
_symmetry.space_group_name_H-M   'P 1'
#
loop_
_entity.id
_entity.type
_entity.pdbx_description
1 polymer ?
#
loop_
_entity_poly.entity_id
_entity_poly.type
_entity_poly.pdbx_seq_one_letter_code
_entity_poly.pdbx_strand_id
1 'polypeptide(L)'
;VKVRGFRIELGEIEATLAAHPSVQQTLVTAHQDTAHETRLTAYYTCADGRRCAPRSLREHLAESLPGYMIPSAFVWLEALPLTANGKTDFRALPEADPADVATAEYVAPRTPAEETLAALWAELLKVSRVGIDDDFFELGGHSLLATQFVSRAKAAFGFDVPLRSVFEASTIRVLGPVVAVLAAQWLADNFGPADTELAAAKPQQAKEPKKPMQNEDRTRRSELPPLQPADRSRPLPLSFAQQRFWFLDQLEESREEYQIALAVRLTGDLDRPALERAFQDVIRRHEALRTTLTGADGTPVQTIRDPEDVPALKWTDLSASPQAEARRQTEQITADDGRATFDLAMDLPIRGRLIRVTPHEHTFSLTIHHVAADGWSRDVLVDELAALYTAHRTNTPSPLPELCVQYGDFAVWQREWLSGERLDADLAYWRGRLAGLEPVELPLDRPRPAVRSGLGRTVYFDLGPGLYTGLMRVAQESRASLFMTLLAAYQVLLSRYSGQADIAVGVPIANRHHAETEKLIGFFVNTLVLRSDLSGNPSFADLVAQVREHALDAYEHQDLPFERLVEELQPERDLSRTPLFQTMFQLRTPRNSWEFFGLEAEEQHVPWTTSMYDLTLEISDEDGVLSGRVEFATDLFSVELIEAFVGHFRRLLECVVADPGVRVREAEFLSDDERDVLVSGWNATGVAYPEKCLHEWIEEQAVRSPGAVAVVHGDVLLTYGELEA
;
A
#
# COMPACT_ATOMS: atom_id res chain seq x y z
N VAL A 1 -8.21 23.17 -13.26
CA VAL A 1 -8.54 22.39 -14.48
C VAL A 1 -8.31 20.90 -14.22
N LYS A 2 -8.88 19.97 -15.01
CA LYS A 2 -8.56 18.54 -14.89
C LYS A 2 -7.52 18.13 -15.95
N VAL A 3 -6.38 17.63 -15.52
CA VAL A 3 -5.29 17.14 -16.38
C VAL A 3 -4.98 15.71 -15.95
N ARG A 4 -5.12 14.75 -16.88
CA ARG A 4 -4.86 13.32 -16.61
C ARG A 4 -5.63 12.75 -15.40
N GLY A 5 -6.85 13.25 -15.14
CA GLY A 5 -7.66 12.88 -13.98
C GLY A 5 -7.51 13.80 -12.76
N PHE A 6 -6.37 14.47 -12.62
CA PHE A 6 -6.02 15.33 -11.48
C PHE A 6 -6.65 16.72 -11.60
N ARG A 7 -7.27 17.22 -10.52
CA ARG A 7 -7.71 18.61 -10.44
C ARG A 7 -6.52 19.47 -10.00
N ILE A 8 -6.08 20.36 -10.89
CA ILE A 8 -4.90 21.22 -10.66
C ILE A 8 -5.24 22.71 -10.73
N GLU A 9 -4.47 23.51 -10.00
CA GLU A 9 -4.50 24.97 -10.07
C GLU A 9 -3.32 25.48 -10.90
N LEU A 10 -3.60 26.13 -12.03
CA LEU A 10 -2.55 26.57 -12.96
C LEU A 10 -1.61 27.61 -12.32
N GLY A 11 -2.11 28.39 -11.36
CA GLY A 11 -1.33 29.39 -10.64
C GLY A 11 -0.18 28.80 -9.81
N GLU A 12 -0.27 27.54 -9.40
CA GLU A 12 0.82 26.86 -8.68
C GLU A 12 2.02 26.63 -9.61
N ILE A 13 1.75 26.14 -10.82
CA ILE A 13 2.77 25.93 -11.87
C ILE A 13 3.40 27.27 -12.27
N GLU A 14 2.59 28.31 -12.41
CA GLU A 14 3.05 29.67 -12.71
C GLU A 14 3.95 30.22 -11.59
N ALA A 15 3.60 30.02 -10.33
CA ALA A 15 4.40 30.47 -9.19
C ALA A 15 5.76 29.78 -9.15
N THR A 16 5.81 28.46 -9.38
CA THR A 16 7.07 27.71 -9.44
C THR A 16 7.92 28.13 -10.64
N LEU A 17 7.32 28.32 -11.83
CA LEU A 17 8.05 28.81 -13.00
C LEU A 17 8.62 30.22 -12.80
N ALA A 18 7.87 31.10 -12.13
CA ALA A 18 8.33 32.47 -11.84
C ALA A 18 9.51 32.51 -10.86
N ALA A 19 9.76 31.44 -10.09
CA ALA A 19 10.91 31.32 -9.21
C ALA A 19 12.21 30.97 -9.97
N HIS A 20 12.13 30.50 -11.22
CA HIS A 20 13.30 30.19 -12.02
C HIS A 20 14.09 31.47 -12.38
N PRO A 21 15.41 31.57 -12.13
CA PRO A 21 16.18 32.81 -12.28
C PRO A 21 16.13 33.47 -13.66
N SER A 22 15.88 32.68 -14.71
CA SER A 22 15.79 33.17 -16.09
C SER A 22 14.38 33.56 -16.54
N VAL A 23 13.33 33.31 -15.75
CA VAL A 23 11.94 33.60 -16.10
C VAL A 23 11.54 34.96 -15.52
N GLN A 24 10.93 35.81 -16.33
CA GLN A 24 10.45 37.13 -15.92
C GLN A 24 8.93 37.18 -15.77
N GLN A 25 8.21 36.60 -16.72
CA GLN A 25 6.76 36.42 -16.68
C GLN A 25 6.43 35.02 -17.17
N THR A 26 5.35 34.46 -16.65
CA THR A 26 4.85 33.16 -17.10
C THR A 26 3.33 33.13 -17.10
N LEU A 27 2.78 32.25 -17.92
CA LEU A 27 1.36 31.96 -18.04
C LEU A 27 1.22 30.50 -18.41
N VAL A 28 0.37 29.76 -17.72
CA VAL A 28 0.10 28.36 -18.06
C VAL A 28 -1.33 28.24 -18.58
N THR A 29 -1.49 27.55 -19.70
CA THR A 29 -2.80 27.25 -20.28
C THR A 29 -3.02 25.75 -20.37
N ALA A 30 -4.30 25.35 -20.33
CA ALA A 30 -4.73 23.99 -20.53
C ALA A 30 -5.60 23.93 -21.79
N HIS A 31 -5.25 23.05 -22.73
CA HIS A 31 -6.00 22.84 -23.97
C HIS A 31 -6.26 21.34 -24.17
N GLN A 32 -7.38 20.99 -24.77
CA GLN A 32 -7.63 19.60 -25.18
C GLN A 32 -6.98 19.33 -26.53
N ASP A 33 -6.24 18.23 -26.65
CA ASP A 33 -5.70 17.78 -27.92
C ASP A 33 -6.75 17.02 -28.75
N THR A 34 -6.35 16.56 -29.94
CA THR A 34 -7.22 15.80 -30.87
C THR A 34 -7.68 14.44 -30.32
N ALA A 35 -7.07 13.95 -29.23
CA ALA A 35 -7.47 12.75 -28.51
C ALA A 35 -8.33 13.05 -27.26
N HIS A 36 -8.78 14.30 -27.10
CA HIS A 36 -9.51 14.80 -25.92
C HIS A 36 -8.72 14.76 -24.61
N GLU A 37 -7.38 14.63 -24.66
CA GLU A 37 -6.52 14.76 -23.48
C GLU A 37 -6.22 16.22 -23.19
N THR A 38 -6.37 16.64 -21.93
CA THR A 38 -5.95 17.98 -21.50
C THR A 38 -4.42 18.04 -21.41
N ARG A 39 -3.80 18.90 -22.22
CA ARG A 39 -2.37 19.22 -22.20
C ARG A 39 -2.11 20.61 -21.63
N LEU A 40 -1.00 20.71 -20.91
CA LEU A 40 -0.50 21.95 -20.34
C LEU A 40 0.59 22.56 -21.22
N THR A 41 0.48 23.86 -21.48
CA THR A 41 1.51 24.68 -22.14
C THR A 41 1.88 25.84 -21.25
N ALA A 42 3.18 26.00 -20.97
CA ALA A 42 3.73 27.15 -20.29
C ALA A 42 4.27 28.15 -21.30
N TYR A 43 3.80 29.39 -21.24
CA TYR A 43 4.35 30.53 -21.95
C TYR A 43 5.25 31.30 -20.99
N TYR A 44 6.42 31.74 -21.44
CA TYR A 44 7.35 32.47 -20.57
C TYR A 44 8.16 33.53 -21.32
N THR A 45 8.57 34.56 -20.58
CA THR A 45 9.50 35.60 -21.03
C THR A 45 10.77 35.56 -20.17
N CYS A 46 11.88 36.10 -20.68
CA CYS A 46 13.17 36.12 -19.97
C CYS A 46 13.68 37.56 -19.82
N ALA A 47 14.17 37.91 -18.62
CA ALA A 47 14.58 39.29 -18.30
C ALA A 47 15.73 39.84 -19.17
N ASP A 48 16.63 38.96 -19.62
CA ASP A 48 17.80 39.33 -20.44
C ASP A 48 17.57 39.11 -21.95
N GLY A 49 16.34 38.81 -22.38
CA GLY A 49 16.01 38.47 -23.78
C GLY A 49 16.65 37.18 -24.31
N ARG A 50 17.40 36.45 -23.47
CA ARG A 50 17.97 35.14 -23.79
C ARG A 50 17.01 34.03 -23.40
N ARG A 51 16.51 33.31 -24.40
CA ARG A 51 15.69 32.10 -24.24
C ARG A 51 16.42 31.06 -23.39
N CYS A 52 15.88 30.72 -22.21
CA CYS A 52 16.30 29.51 -21.50
C CYS A 52 15.76 28.27 -22.20
N ALA A 53 16.49 27.14 -22.10
CA ALA A 53 16.08 25.91 -22.75
C ALA A 53 14.82 25.33 -22.06
N PRO A 54 13.82 24.83 -22.81
CA PRO A 54 12.63 24.16 -22.26
C PRO A 54 12.96 23.07 -21.23
N ARG A 55 14.05 22.33 -21.44
CA ARG A 55 14.55 21.31 -20.52
C ARG A 55 14.88 21.86 -19.12
N SER A 56 15.53 23.02 -19.04
CA SER A 56 15.89 23.66 -17.77
C SER A 56 14.66 24.06 -16.95
N LEU A 57 13.60 24.54 -17.63
CA LEU A 57 12.34 24.88 -16.98
C LEU A 57 11.59 23.65 -16.49
N ARG A 58 11.61 22.58 -17.29
CA ARG A 58 11.04 21.29 -16.91
C ARG A 58 11.75 20.68 -15.69
N GLU A 59 13.08 20.65 -15.70
CA GLU A 59 13.88 20.14 -14.58
C GLU A 59 13.57 20.93 -13.30
N HIS A 60 13.52 22.26 -13.39
CA HIS A 60 13.14 23.10 -12.25
C HIS A 60 11.72 22.84 -11.73
N LEU A 61 10.75 22.62 -12.61
CA LEU A 61 9.40 22.25 -12.18
C LEU A 61 9.37 20.85 -11.55
N ALA A 62 10.12 19.90 -12.11
CA ALA A 62 10.19 18.52 -11.61
C ALA A 62 10.80 18.43 -10.19
N GLU A 63 11.61 19.40 -9.79
CA GLU A 63 12.15 19.48 -8.42
C GLU A 63 11.06 19.69 -7.36
N SER A 64 9.93 20.32 -7.73
CA SER A 64 8.92 20.79 -6.77
C SER A 64 7.49 20.36 -7.09
N LEU A 65 7.20 19.94 -8.32
CA LEU A 65 5.86 19.59 -8.79
C LEU A 65 5.80 18.15 -9.32
N PRO A 66 4.69 17.44 -9.11
CA PRO A 66 4.49 16.09 -9.64
C PRO A 66 4.38 16.08 -11.17
N GLY A 67 4.73 14.95 -11.79
CA GLY A 67 4.88 14.82 -13.25
C GLY A 67 3.65 15.21 -14.09
N TYR A 68 2.43 15.09 -13.55
CA TYR A 68 1.19 15.50 -14.22
C TYR A 68 0.95 17.01 -14.22
N MET A 69 1.58 17.77 -13.31
CA MET A 69 1.56 19.24 -13.28
C MET A 69 2.61 19.87 -14.19
N ILE A 70 3.58 19.08 -14.66
CA ILE A 70 4.64 19.58 -15.52
C ILE A 70 4.09 19.84 -16.94
N PRO A 71 4.18 21.08 -17.46
CA PRO A 71 3.77 21.42 -18.81
C PRO A 71 4.45 20.55 -19.87
N SER A 72 3.67 20.16 -20.87
CA SER A 72 4.14 19.36 -22.01
C SER A 72 4.91 20.19 -23.04
N ALA A 73 4.73 21.52 -23.03
CA ALA A 73 5.44 22.47 -23.88
C ALA A 73 5.77 23.77 -23.13
N PHE A 74 6.91 24.37 -23.47
CA PHE A 74 7.41 25.63 -22.95
C PHE A 74 7.70 26.58 -24.11
N VAL A 75 6.81 27.54 -24.33
CA VAL A 75 6.87 28.48 -25.45
C VAL A 75 7.47 29.80 -24.98
N TRP A 76 8.64 30.12 -25.52
CA TRP A 76 9.29 31.41 -25.24
C TRP A 76 8.63 32.53 -26.05
N LEU A 77 8.36 33.66 -25.41
CA LEU A 77 7.84 34.86 -26.02
C LEU A 77 8.75 36.06 -25.71
N GLU A 78 8.87 36.98 -26.67
CA GLU A 78 9.52 38.28 -26.43
C GLU A 78 8.72 39.13 -25.42
N ALA A 79 7.39 39.04 -25.47
CA ALA A 79 6.47 39.63 -24.50
C ALA A 79 5.15 38.86 -24.48
N LEU A 80 4.47 38.81 -23.34
CA LEU A 80 3.11 38.27 -23.27
C LEU A 80 2.15 39.17 -24.05
N PRO A 81 1.28 38.63 -24.93
CA PRO A 81 0.33 39.43 -25.67
C PRO A 81 -0.71 40.03 -24.72
N LEU A 82 -0.98 41.33 -24.85
CA LEU A 82 -1.94 42.07 -24.03
C LEU A 82 -3.08 42.62 -24.89
N THR A 83 -4.29 42.56 -24.37
CA THR A 83 -5.48 43.26 -24.89
C THR A 83 -5.35 44.78 -24.72
N ALA A 84 -6.20 45.55 -25.40
CA ALA A 84 -6.24 47.02 -25.27
C ALA A 84 -6.46 47.53 -23.83
N ASN A 85 -6.94 46.66 -22.92
CA ASN A 85 -7.16 46.95 -21.50
C ASN A 85 -6.00 46.48 -20.59
N GLY A 86 -4.86 46.07 -21.14
CA GLY A 86 -3.69 45.65 -20.37
C GLY A 86 -3.78 44.26 -19.71
N LYS A 87 -4.80 43.45 -20.05
CA LYS A 87 -4.92 42.04 -19.63
C LYS A 87 -4.35 41.12 -20.70
N THR A 88 -3.84 39.95 -20.30
CA THR A 88 -3.32 38.93 -21.23
C THR A 88 -4.35 38.51 -22.28
N ASP A 89 -3.94 38.51 -23.54
CA ASP A 89 -4.75 38.07 -24.68
C ASP A 89 -4.48 36.60 -25.00
N PHE A 90 -5.28 35.72 -24.40
CA PHE A 90 -5.17 34.27 -24.60
C PHE A 90 -5.38 33.82 -26.05
N ARG A 91 -6.04 34.63 -26.91
CA ARG A 91 -6.29 34.27 -28.32
C ARG A 91 -5.10 34.59 -29.22
N ALA A 92 -4.18 35.43 -28.75
CA ALA A 92 -2.98 35.83 -29.48
C ALA A 92 -1.74 35.00 -29.09
N LEU A 93 -1.91 33.99 -28.23
CA LEU A 93 -0.84 33.06 -27.89
C LEU A 93 -0.54 32.13 -29.07
N PRO A 94 0.73 31.96 -29.46
CA PRO A 94 1.08 31.03 -30.53
C PRO A 94 0.88 29.57 -30.08
N GLU A 95 0.66 28.69 -31.06
CA GLU A 95 0.73 27.25 -30.85
C GLU A 95 2.19 26.81 -30.63
N ALA A 96 2.39 25.77 -29.83
CA ALA A 96 3.72 25.24 -29.53
C ALA A 96 4.31 24.50 -30.75
N ASP A 97 5.56 24.80 -31.10
CA ASP A 97 6.33 24.07 -32.11
C ASP A 97 7.00 22.83 -31.45
N PRO A 98 7.32 21.74 -32.19
CA PRO A 98 8.18 20.65 -31.70
C PRO A 98 9.43 21.11 -30.93
N ALA A 99 10.05 22.25 -31.27
CA ALA A 99 11.20 22.78 -30.53
C ALA A 99 10.86 23.32 -29.11
N ASP A 100 9.58 23.53 -28.81
CA ASP A 100 9.07 24.02 -27.53
C ASP A 100 8.66 22.87 -26.60
N VAL A 101 8.63 21.63 -27.09
CA VAL A 101 8.25 20.45 -26.32
C VAL A 101 9.44 19.95 -25.50
N ALA A 102 9.43 20.21 -24.19
CA ALA A 102 10.35 19.57 -23.25
C ALA A 102 9.80 18.20 -22.86
N THR A 103 10.01 17.20 -23.71
CA THR A 103 9.98 15.80 -23.27
C THR A 103 11.41 15.39 -22.94
N ALA A 104 11.59 14.44 -22.01
CA ALA A 104 12.64 13.45 -22.24
C ALA A 104 12.28 12.89 -23.61
N GLU A 105 13.03 13.26 -24.64
CA GLU A 105 12.71 13.10 -26.07
C GLU A 105 11.87 11.83 -26.26
N TYR A 106 10.58 11.93 -26.63
CA TYR A 106 9.77 10.71 -26.79
C TYR A 106 10.45 9.83 -27.83
N VAL A 107 11.10 8.78 -27.35
CA VAL A 107 11.74 7.79 -28.21
C VAL A 107 10.76 6.63 -28.32
N ALA A 108 10.20 6.47 -29.52
CA ALA A 108 9.28 5.39 -29.79
C ALA A 108 9.96 4.01 -29.59
N PRO A 109 9.21 2.99 -29.19
CA PRO A 109 9.66 1.60 -29.25
C PRO A 109 10.28 1.25 -30.62
N ARG A 110 11.40 0.53 -30.60
CA ARG A 110 12.22 0.23 -31.79
C ARG A 110 12.19 -1.24 -32.17
N THR A 111 11.75 -2.10 -31.26
CA THR A 111 11.66 -3.56 -31.47
C THR A 111 10.26 -4.06 -31.13
N PRO A 112 9.82 -5.20 -31.69
CA PRO A 112 8.52 -5.79 -31.36
C PRO A 112 8.33 -6.07 -29.86
N ALA A 113 9.42 -6.42 -29.16
CA ALA A 113 9.41 -6.58 -27.71
C ALA A 113 9.18 -5.23 -27.02
N GLU A 114 9.91 -4.17 -27.40
CA GLU A 114 9.69 -2.81 -26.86
C GLU A 114 8.26 -2.30 -27.16
N GLU A 115 7.70 -2.60 -28.33
CA GLU A 115 6.33 -2.20 -28.72
C GLU A 115 5.28 -2.88 -27.83
N THR A 116 5.44 -4.18 -27.59
CA THR A 116 4.55 -4.95 -26.71
C THR A 116 4.65 -4.47 -25.27
N LEU A 117 5.87 -4.23 -24.77
CA LEU A 117 6.11 -3.68 -23.43
C LEU A 117 5.44 -2.31 -23.26
N ALA A 118 5.60 -1.41 -24.23
CA ALA A 118 5.01 -0.08 -24.20
C ALA A 118 3.48 -0.12 -24.21
N ALA A 119 2.88 -1.02 -25.00
CA ALA A 119 1.43 -1.19 -25.04
C ALA A 119 0.88 -1.70 -23.70
N LEU A 120 1.54 -2.70 -23.09
CA LEU A 120 1.14 -3.24 -21.79
C LEU A 120 1.25 -2.18 -20.68
N TRP A 121 2.32 -1.38 -20.69
CA TRP A 121 2.50 -0.28 -19.73
C TRP A 121 1.45 0.81 -19.92
N ALA A 122 1.19 1.23 -21.16
CA ALA A 122 0.19 2.23 -21.47
C ALA A 122 -1.20 1.83 -20.95
N GLU A 123 -1.60 0.57 -21.15
CA GLU A 123 -2.87 0.04 -20.68
C GLU A 123 -2.94 0.00 -19.13
N LEU A 124 -1.92 -0.54 -18.47
CA LEU A 124 -1.88 -0.72 -17.02
C LEU A 124 -1.83 0.61 -16.27
N LEU A 125 -0.98 1.52 -16.74
CA LEU A 125 -0.75 2.84 -16.14
C LEU A 125 -1.82 3.85 -16.57
N LYS A 126 -2.73 3.45 -17.48
CA LYS A 126 -3.79 4.30 -18.05
C LYS A 126 -3.25 5.59 -18.67
N VAL A 127 -2.11 5.48 -19.36
CA VAL A 127 -1.47 6.60 -20.08
C VAL A 127 -1.62 6.40 -21.59
N SER A 128 -1.75 7.48 -22.34
CA SER A 128 -2.01 7.39 -23.79
C SER A 128 -0.86 6.80 -24.60
N ARG A 129 0.39 6.96 -24.14
CA ARG A 129 1.59 6.39 -24.76
C ARG A 129 2.75 6.31 -23.78
N VAL A 130 3.65 5.36 -24.01
CA VAL A 130 4.88 5.14 -23.25
C VAL A 130 6.06 5.10 -24.22
N GLY A 131 7.05 5.98 -24.01
CA GLY A 131 8.33 6.00 -24.72
C GLY A 131 9.36 5.07 -24.06
N ILE A 132 10.43 4.73 -24.78
CA ILE A 132 11.42 3.77 -24.25
C ILE A 132 12.22 4.30 -23.07
N ASP A 133 12.26 5.61 -22.88
CA ASP A 133 12.95 6.28 -21.78
C ASP A 133 12.02 6.64 -20.61
N ASP A 134 10.72 6.39 -20.75
CA ASP A 134 9.78 6.62 -19.66
C ASP A 134 9.99 5.56 -18.56
N ASP A 135 10.06 6.00 -17.32
CA ASP A 135 10.23 5.14 -16.17
C ASP A 135 8.87 4.62 -15.64
N PHE A 136 8.77 3.32 -15.40
CA PHE A 136 7.55 2.66 -14.95
C PHE A 136 6.98 3.31 -13.69
N PHE A 137 7.85 3.62 -12.72
CA PHE A 137 7.48 4.16 -11.42
C PHE A 137 7.21 5.67 -11.48
N GLU A 138 7.86 6.39 -12.41
CA GLU A 138 7.51 7.80 -12.69
C GLU A 138 6.12 7.95 -13.32
N LEU A 139 5.70 6.97 -14.11
CA LEU A 139 4.37 6.94 -14.72
C LEU A 139 3.26 6.49 -13.75
N GLY A 140 3.56 6.33 -12.45
CA GLY A 140 2.60 5.89 -11.43
C GLY A 140 2.59 4.38 -11.20
N GLY A 141 3.56 3.65 -11.74
CA GLY A 141 3.73 2.23 -11.48
C GLY A 141 4.10 1.95 -10.02
N HIS A 142 3.52 0.90 -9.46
CA HIS A 142 3.85 0.37 -8.13
C HIS A 142 3.93 -1.17 -8.18
N SER A 143 4.35 -1.82 -7.09
CA SER A 143 4.63 -3.27 -7.08
C SER A 143 3.47 -4.13 -7.60
N LEU A 144 2.22 -3.76 -7.28
CA LEU A 144 1.03 -4.46 -7.77
C LEU A 144 0.83 -4.29 -9.30
N LEU A 145 1.02 -3.10 -9.85
CA LEU A 145 1.00 -2.89 -11.30
C LEU A 145 2.16 -3.61 -11.99
N ALA A 146 3.32 -3.69 -11.34
CA ALA A 146 4.45 -4.47 -11.84
C ALA A 146 4.15 -5.98 -11.87
N THR A 147 3.46 -6.52 -10.86
CA THR A 147 2.99 -7.92 -10.85
C THR A 147 1.97 -8.19 -11.95
N GLN A 148 1.00 -7.29 -12.16
CA GLN A 148 0.06 -7.41 -13.28
C GLN A 148 0.76 -7.32 -14.63
N PHE A 149 1.73 -6.41 -14.75
CA PHE A 149 2.56 -6.30 -15.93
C PHE A 149 3.29 -7.62 -16.22
N VAL A 150 3.91 -8.27 -15.23
CA VAL A 150 4.58 -9.56 -15.41
C VAL A 150 3.60 -10.64 -15.88
N SER A 151 2.40 -10.71 -15.30
CA SER A 151 1.35 -11.67 -15.70
C SER A 151 0.91 -11.46 -17.16
N ARG A 152 0.66 -10.21 -17.55
CA ARG A 152 0.27 -9.86 -18.93
C ARG A 152 1.41 -10.02 -19.92
N ALA A 153 2.64 -9.72 -19.50
CA ALA A 153 3.84 -9.95 -20.29
C ALA A 153 4.04 -11.44 -20.56
N LYS A 154 3.82 -12.32 -19.57
CA LYS A 154 3.82 -13.78 -19.77
C LYS A 154 2.78 -14.20 -20.80
N ALA A 155 1.55 -13.68 -20.70
CA ALA A 155 0.50 -13.99 -21.67
C ALA A 155 0.84 -13.49 -23.08
N ALA A 156 1.53 -12.35 -23.21
CA ALA A 156 1.90 -11.78 -24.50
C ALA A 156 3.13 -12.45 -25.14
N PHE A 157 4.14 -12.82 -24.35
CA PHE A 157 5.42 -13.35 -24.83
C PHE A 157 5.52 -14.88 -24.78
N GLY A 158 4.70 -15.54 -23.96
CA GLY A 158 4.72 -17.00 -23.77
C GLY A 158 5.79 -17.50 -22.78
N PHE A 159 6.55 -16.61 -22.15
CA PHE A 159 7.58 -16.94 -21.15
C PHE A 159 7.56 -15.94 -19.99
N ASP A 160 8.11 -16.33 -18.84
CA ASP A 160 8.14 -15.49 -17.63
C ASP A 160 9.13 -14.32 -17.74
N VAL A 161 8.65 -13.11 -17.43
CA VAL A 161 9.50 -11.94 -17.18
C VAL A 161 9.59 -11.76 -15.66
N PRO A 162 10.77 -11.94 -15.02
CA PRO A 162 10.88 -11.83 -13.57
C PRO A 162 10.50 -10.44 -13.07
N LEU A 163 9.76 -10.35 -11.96
CA LEU A 163 9.39 -9.08 -11.34
C LEU A 163 10.61 -8.22 -11.03
N ARG A 164 11.71 -8.84 -10.56
CA ARG A 164 12.99 -8.18 -10.32
C ARG A 164 13.49 -7.40 -11.55
N SER A 165 13.29 -7.93 -12.75
CA SER A 165 13.73 -7.29 -13.99
C SER A 165 13.01 -5.96 -14.23
N VAL A 166 11.77 -5.79 -13.78
CA VAL A 166 11.02 -4.52 -13.89
C VAL A 166 11.61 -3.46 -12.98
N PHE A 167 12.08 -3.85 -11.78
CA PHE A 167 12.72 -2.94 -10.83
C PHE A 167 14.16 -2.60 -11.22
N GLU A 168 14.93 -3.58 -11.72
CA GLU A 168 16.31 -3.36 -12.16
C GLU A 168 16.40 -2.62 -13.50
N ALA A 169 15.38 -2.78 -14.35
CA ALA A 169 15.26 -2.16 -15.66
C ALA A 169 13.92 -1.40 -15.76
N SER A 170 13.83 -0.30 -15.02
CA SER A 170 12.61 0.50 -14.87
C SER A 170 12.19 1.29 -16.11
N THR A 171 12.96 1.24 -17.20
CA THR A 171 12.60 1.82 -18.51
C THR A 171 12.61 0.75 -19.59
N ILE A 172 11.76 0.89 -20.62
CA ILE A 172 11.68 -0.07 -21.72
C ILE A 172 13.00 -0.17 -22.49
N ARG A 173 13.80 0.89 -22.55
CA ARG A 173 15.15 0.87 -23.16
C ARG A 173 16.06 -0.17 -22.51
N VAL A 174 15.96 -0.35 -21.20
CA VAL A 174 16.77 -1.30 -20.45
C VAL A 174 16.06 -2.65 -20.34
N LEU A 175 14.74 -2.67 -20.21
CA LEU A 175 13.94 -3.89 -20.07
C LEU A 175 13.85 -4.68 -21.38
N GLY A 176 13.74 -4.01 -22.53
CA GLY A 176 13.64 -4.64 -23.84
C GLY A 176 14.77 -5.63 -24.12
N PRO A 177 16.05 -5.24 -23.94
CA PRO A 177 17.19 -6.17 -24.03
C PRO A 177 17.12 -7.34 -23.05
N VAL A 178 16.65 -7.13 -21.81
CA VAL A 178 16.49 -8.21 -20.82
C VAL A 178 15.46 -9.22 -21.29
N VAL A 179 14.29 -8.75 -21.74
CA VAL A 179 13.23 -9.60 -22.29
C VAL A 179 13.72 -10.36 -23.53
N ALA A 180 14.54 -9.74 -24.39
CA ALA A 180 15.13 -10.43 -25.54
C ALA A 180 16.11 -11.56 -25.13
N VAL A 181 16.88 -11.37 -24.05
CA VAL A 181 17.75 -12.42 -23.51
C VAL A 181 16.92 -13.56 -22.90
N LEU A 182 15.87 -13.24 -22.15
CA LEU A 182 14.95 -14.22 -21.57
C LEU A 182 14.25 -15.04 -22.67
N ALA A 183 13.82 -14.37 -23.75
CA ALA A 183 13.25 -15.04 -24.91
C ALA A 183 14.24 -16.03 -25.55
N ALA A 184 15.50 -15.63 -25.72
CA ALA A 184 16.53 -16.49 -26.30
C ALA A 184 16.87 -17.69 -25.39
N GLN A 185 16.88 -17.50 -24.08
CA GLN A 185 17.07 -18.58 -23.10
C GLN A 185 15.88 -19.55 -23.13
N TRP A 186 14.66 -19.03 -23.08
CA TRP A 186 13.45 -19.85 -23.14
C TRP A 186 13.36 -20.65 -24.44
N LEU A 187 13.73 -20.06 -25.58
CA LEU A 187 13.80 -20.77 -26.86
C LEU A 187 14.84 -21.90 -26.85
N ALA A 188 16.01 -21.66 -26.24
CA ALA A 188 17.06 -22.68 -26.13
C ALA A 188 16.69 -23.83 -25.18
N ASP A 189 15.93 -23.52 -24.13
CA ASP A 189 15.50 -24.51 -23.12
C ASP A 189 14.31 -25.35 -23.60
N ASN A 190 13.46 -24.82 -24.49
CA ASN A 190 12.23 -25.46 -24.95
C ASN A 190 12.25 -25.98 -26.39
N PHE A 191 13.20 -25.54 -27.23
CA PHE A 191 13.31 -25.97 -28.64
C PHE A 191 14.73 -26.42 -28.98
N GLY A 192 14.85 -27.52 -29.74
CA GLY A 192 16.14 -28.08 -30.13
C GLY A 192 16.91 -27.19 -31.12
N PRO A 193 18.24 -27.39 -31.28
CA PRO A 193 19.10 -26.52 -32.10
C PRO A 193 18.70 -26.45 -33.59
N ALA A 194 17.86 -27.37 -34.08
CA ALA A 194 17.35 -27.37 -35.45
C ALA A 194 16.19 -26.38 -35.69
N ASP A 195 15.50 -25.93 -34.64
CA ASP A 195 14.33 -25.04 -34.76
C ASP A 195 14.70 -23.54 -34.55
N THR A 196 15.90 -23.26 -34.02
CA THR A 196 16.40 -21.91 -33.71
C THR A 196 16.98 -21.13 -34.90
N GLU A 197 17.28 -21.78 -36.04
CA GLU A 197 17.87 -21.10 -37.22
C GLU A 197 16.88 -20.19 -37.97
N LEU A 198 15.56 -20.33 -37.74
CA LEU A 198 14.55 -19.50 -38.40
C LEU A 198 14.27 -18.17 -37.69
N ALA A 199 14.79 -17.96 -36.47
CA ALA A 199 14.47 -16.78 -35.64
C ALA A 199 15.61 -15.73 -35.51
N ALA A 200 16.82 -16.00 -36.00
CA ALA A 200 17.98 -15.13 -35.79
C ALA A 200 18.23 -14.16 -36.96
N ALA A 201 17.63 -12.96 -36.91
CA ALA A 201 18.16 -11.81 -37.62
C ALA A 201 19.44 -11.32 -36.90
N LYS A 202 20.59 -11.42 -37.59
CA LYS A 202 21.95 -11.17 -37.07
C LYS A 202 22.11 -9.81 -36.35
N PRO A 203 22.67 -9.76 -35.13
CA PRO A 203 23.20 -8.52 -34.54
C PRO A 203 24.63 -8.24 -35.03
N GLN A 204 24.92 -6.99 -35.35
CA GLN A 204 26.29 -6.50 -35.57
C GLN A 204 26.98 -6.21 -34.23
N GLN A 205 28.12 -6.89 -34.03
CA GLN A 205 29.25 -6.66 -33.12
C GLN A 205 29.11 -5.55 -32.05
N ALA A 206 28.88 -5.99 -30.80
CA ALA A 206 29.31 -5.28 -29.60
C ALA A 206 30.34 -6.15 -28.84
N LYS A 207 31.39 -5.51 -28.32
CA LYS A 207 32.54 -6.14 -27.64
C LYS A 207 32.11 -6.91 -26.39
N GLU A 208 32.73 -8.09 -26.21
CA GLU A 208 32.55 -9.04 -25.11
C GLU A 208 32.65 -8.41 -23.71
N PRO A 209 31.69 -8.66 -22.81
CA PRO A 209 31.93 -8.65 -21.38
C PRO A 209 32.33 -10.05 -20.89
N LYS A 210 33.17 -10.07 -19.84
CA LYS A 210 33.77 -11.26 -19.22
C LYS A 210 32.71 -12.25 -18.71
N LYS A 211 33.04 -13.54 -18.81
CA LYS A 211 32.28 -14.73 -18.37
C LYS A 211 31.44 -14.51 -17.10
N PRO A 212 30.13 -14.81 -17.12
CA PRO A 212 29.36 -15.03 -15.91
C PRO A 212 29.63 -16.44 -15.36
N MET A 213 29.62 -16.51 -14.04
CA MET A 213 29.65 -17.72 -13.23
C MET A 213 28.36 -18.53 -13.48
N GLN A 214 28.46 -19.86 -13.35
CA GLN A 214 27.46 -20.87 -13.74
C GLN A 214 26.02 -20.51 -13.32
N ASN A 215 25.11 -20.50 -14.30
CA ASN A 215 23.72 -20.02 -14.19
C ASN A 215 22.69 -21.09 -14.61
N GLU A 216 23.11 -22.35 -14.74
CA GLU A 216 22.28 -23.43 -15.33
C GLU A 216 21.20 -23.98 -14.38
N ASP A 217 21.26 -23.68 -13.07
CA ASP A 217 20.28 -24.16 -12.08
C ASP A 217 19.12 -23.18 -11.79
N ARG A 218 19.19 -21.93 -12.30
CA ARG A 218 18.14 -20.92 -12.06
C ARG A 218 17.01 -20.96 -13.09
N THR A 219 17.26 -21.39 -14.33
CA THR A 219 16.26 -21.34 -15.42
C THR A 219 15.16 -22.41 -15.31
N ARG A 220 15.39 -23.54 -14.62
CA ARG A 220 14.33 -24.57 -14.41
C ARG A 220 13.32 -24.25 -13.30
N ARG A 221 13.49 -23.15 -12.56
CA ARG A 221 12.70 -22.85 -11.35
C ARG A 221 11.44 -22.00 -11.58
N SER A 222 11.13 -21.53 -12.80
CA SER A 222 10.22 -20.38 -12.98
C SER A 222 8.80 -20.62 -13.50
N GLU A 223 8.44 -21.76 -14.09
CA GLU A 223 7.10 -21.85 -14.71
C GLU A 223 6.01 -22.30 -13.70
N LEU A 224 5.22 -21.32 -13.24
CA LEU A 224 3.95 -21.56 -12.54
C LEU A 224 3.04 -22.47 -13.40
N PRO A 225 2.55 -23.61 -12.89
CA PRO A 225 1.68 -24.50 -13.64
C PRO A 225 0.35 -23.79 -13.98
N PRO A 226 -0.29 -24.13 -15.11
CA PRO A 226 -1.53 -23.46 -15.52
C PRO A 226 -2.65 -23.71 -14.51
N LEU A 227 -3.44 -22.66 -14.22
CA LEU A 227 -4.64 -22.76 -13.41
C LEU A 227 -5.78 -23.31 -14.28
N GLN A 228 -6.30 -24.49 -13.94
CA GLN A 228 -7.33 -25.20 -14.71
C GLN A 228 -8.54 -25.57 -13.85
N PRO A 229 -9.73 -25.76 -14.44
CA PRO A 229 -10.90 -26.25 -13.71
C PRO A 229 -10.65 -27.59 -13.03
N ALA A 230 -11.01 -27.71 -11.76
CA ALA A 230 -10.88 -28.92 -10.98
C ALA A 230 -12.00 -29.94 -11.25
N ASP A 231 -11.71 -31.21 -11.01
CA ASP A 231 -12.68 -32.31 -11.09
C ASP A 231 -13.75 -32.17 -9.99
N ARG A 232 -14.95 -31.72 -10.38
CA ARG A 232 -16.09 -31.50 -9.47
C ARG A 232 -16.73 -32.78 -8.93
N SER A 233 -16.28 -33.97 -9.37
CA SER A 233 -16.71 -35.24 -8.77
C SER A 233 -16.03 -35.54 -7.42
N ARG A 234 -14.96 -34.81 -7.09
CA ARG A 234 -14.22 -34.94 -5.84
C ARG A 234 -14.56 -33.79 -4.89
N PRO A 235 -14.47 -34.01 -3.55
CA PRO A 235 -14.57 -32.92 -2.60
C PRO A 235 -13.48 -31.88 -2.87
N LEU A 236 -13.87 -30.59 -2.87
CA LEU A 236 -12.94 -29.50 -3.06
C LEU A 236 -12.22 -29.20 -1.74
N PRO A 237 -10.88 -29.27 -1.69
CA PRO A 237 -10.13 -28.93 -0.48
C PRO A 237 -10.22 -27.43 -0.19
N LEU A 238 -9.99 -27.05 1.06
CA LEU A 238 -9.78 -25.64 1.40
C LEU A 238 -8.43 -25.15 0.84
N SER A 239 -8.35 -23.87 0.46
CA SER A 239 -7.04 -23.21 0.31
C SER A 239 -6.31 -23.20 1.67
N PHE A 240 -5.01 -22.92 1.68
CA PHE A 240 -4.26 -22.89 2.95
C PHE A 240 -4.81 -21.80 3.90
N ALA A 241 -5.15 -20.63 3.35
CA ALA A 241 -5.78 -19.54 4.10
C ALA A 241 -7.18 -19.92 4.63
N GLN A 242 -8.05 -20.51 3.79
CA GLN A 242 -9.36 -21.00 4.24
C GLN A 242 -9.23 -22.04 5.36
N GLN A 243 -8.24 -22.93 5.29
CA GLN A 243 -7.99 -23.92 6.33
C GLN A 243 -7.63 -23.25 7.66
N ARG A 244 -6.85 -22.17 7.64
CA ARG A 244 -6.55 -21.40 8.86
C ARG A 244 -7.79 -20.71 9.42
N PHE A 245 -8.60 -20.05 8.60
CA PHE A 245 -9.85 -19.46 9.07
C PHE A 245 -10.76 -20.51 9.71
N TRP A 246 -10.93 -21.66 9.06
CA TRP A 246 -11.69 -22.78 9.62
C TRP A 246 -11.10 -23.24 10.96
N PHE A 247 -9.78 -23.42 11.06
CA PHE A 247 -9.14 -23.82 12.31
C PHE A 247 -9.31 -22.79 13.44
N LEU A 248 -9.20 -21.50 13.13
CA LEU A 248 -9.40 -20.42 14.12
C LEU A 248 -10.85 -20.39 14.61
N ASP A 249 -11.82 -20.52 13.71
CA ASP A 249 -13.26 -20.59 14.05
C ASP A 249 -13.59 -21.82 14.93
N GLN A 250 -12.87 -22.94 14.78
CA GLN A 250 -13.01 -24.10 15.67
C GLN A 250 -12.36 -23.91 17.06
N LEU A 251 -11.35 -23.04 17.18
CA LEU A 251 -10.66 -22.80 18.45
C LEU A 251 -11.31 -21.72 19.29
N GLU A 252 -11.84 -20.69 18.63
CA GLU A 252 -12.30 -19.45 19.22
C GLU A 252 -13.65 -19.16 18.58
N GLU A 253 -14.73 -19.19 19.37
CA GLU A 253 -16.08 -18.91 18.89
C GLU A 253 -16.09 -17.61 18.06
N SER A 254 -16.78 -17.65 16.92
CA SER A 254 -16.65 -16.76 15.75
C SER A 254 -16.17 -15.32 16.05
N ARG A 255 -15.10 -14.90 15.38
CA ARG A 255 -14.44 -13.61 15.60
C ARG A 255 -14.98 -12.48 14.71
N GLU A 256 -15.11 -11.28 15.27
CA GLU A 256 -15.53 -10.07 14.53
C GLU A 256 -14.44 -9.55 13.58
N GLU A 257 -13.16 -9.80 13.88
CA GLU A 257 -12.01 -9.23 13.17
C GLU A 257 -11.81 -9.73 11.71
N TYR A 258 -12.56 -10.76 11.30
CA TYR A 258 -12.47 -11.33 9.94
C TYR A 258 -13.61 -10.89 9.00
N GLN A 259 -14.30 -9.81 9.32
CA GLN A 259 -15.38 -9.26 8.50
C GLN A 259 -14.89 -8.07 7.66
N ILE A 260 -15.20 -8.11 6.37
CA ILE A 260 -15.10 -6.98 5.46
C ILE A 260 -16.47 -6.29 5.43
N ALA A 261 -16.57 -5.09 6.00
CA ALA A 261 -17.77 -4.27 5.93
C ALA A 261 -17.61 -3.14 4.91
N LEU A 262 -18.59 -3.00 4.02
CA LEU A 262 -18.68 -1.94 3.02
C LEU A 262 -20.06 -1.28 3.13
N ALA A 263 -20.09 0.04 3.05
CA ALA A 263 -21.33 0.80 2.86
C ALA A 263 -21.13 1.79 1.72
N VAL A 264 -22.07 1.82 0.78
CA VAL A 264 -22.05 2.69 -0.39
C VAL A 264 -23.33 3.51 -0.39
N ARG A 265 -23.20 4.84 -0.33
CA ARG A 265 -24.31 5.77 -0.50
C ARG A 265 -24.63 5.87 -1.99
N LEU A 266 -25.88 5.61 -2.33
CA LEU A 266 -26.43 5.68 -3.68
C LEU A 266 -27.38 6.87 -3.76
N THR A 267 -27.03 7.86 -4.59
CA THR A 267 -27.83 9.07 -4.80
C THR A 267 -28.42 9.07 -6.21
N GLY A 268 -29.74 9.18 -6.32
CA GLY A 268 -30.49 9.24 -7.58
C GLY A 268 -31.70 8.30 -7.62
N ASP A 269 -32.16 8.00 -8.84
CA ASP A 269 -33.37 7.21 -9.07
C ASP A 269 -33.05 5.70 -9.10
N LEU A 270 -32.97 5.12 -7.90
CA LEU A 270 -32.65 3.71 -7.70
C LEU A 270 -33.80 2.80 -8.13
N ASP A 271 -33.51 1.83 -8.99
CA ASP A 271 -34.39 0.70 -9.29
C ASP A 271 -34.04 -0.48 -8.38
N ARG A 272 -34.76 -0.60 -7.27
CA ARG A 272 -34.50 -1.66 -6.29
C ARG A 272 -34.54 -3.07 -6.92
N PRO A 273 -35.57 -3.46 -7.71
CA PRO A 273 -35.59 -4.78 -8.35
C PRO A 273 -34.39 -5.05 -9.27
N ALA A 274 -33.85 -4.03 -9.95
CA ALA A 274 -32.63 -4.18 -10.74
C ALA A 274 -31.40 -4.43 -9.86
N LEU A 275 -31.26 -3.70 -8.74
CA LEU A 275 -30.14 -3.88 -7.81
C LEU A 275 -30.19 -5.25 -7.12
N GLU A 276 -31.37 -5.70 -6.71
CA GLU A 276 -31.57 -7.01 -6.08
C GLU A 276 -31.21 -8.17 -7.02
N ARG A 277 -31.59 -8.07 -8.30
CA ARG A 277 -31.18 -9.04 -9.33
C ARG A 277 -29.68 -8.98 -9.62
N ALA A 278 -29.10 -7.79 -9.71
CA ALA A 278 -27.66 -7.63 -9.90
C ALA A 278 -26.86 -8.28 -8.76
N PHE A 279 -27.30 -8.08 -7.52
CA PHE A 279 -26.68 -8.72 -6.35
C PHE A 279 -26.77 -10.25 -6.40
N GLN A 280 -27.93 -10.81 -6.74
CA GLN A 280 -28.11 -12.25 -6.91
C GLN A 280 -27.24 -12.81 -8.05
N ASP A 281 -27.09 -12.07 -9.15
CA ASP A 281 -26.27 -12.49 -10.29
C ASP A 281 -24.78 -12.52 -9.94
N VAL A 282 -24.27 -11.57 -9.14
CA VAL A 282 -22.89 -11.61 -8.61
C VAL A 282 -22.69 -12.85 -7.75
N ILE A 283 -23.60 -13.15 -6.81
CA ILE A 283 -23.45 -14.34 -5.95
C ILE A 283 -23.58 -15.64 -6.76
N ARG A 284 -24.46 -15.68 -7.76
CA ARG A 284 -24.56 -16.83 -8.67
C ARG A 284 -23.25 -17.07 -9.42
N ARG A 285 -22.65 -16.00 -9.92
CA ARG A 285 -21.44 -15.99 -10.73
C ARG A 285 -20.19 -16.45 -9.96
N HIS A 286 -20.07 -16.08 -8.69
CA HIS A 286 -18.90 -16.40 -7.86
C HIS A 286 -19.21 -17.46 -6.82
N GLU A 287 -18.65 -18.66 -6.99
CA GLU A 287 -18.85 -19.79 -6.07
C GLU A 287 -18.46 -19.43 -4.63
N ALA A 288 -17.36 -18.69 -4.44
CA ALA A 288 -16.84 -18.31 -3.12
C ALA A 288 -17.88 -17.62 -2.21
N LEU A 289 -18.78 -16.81 -2.79
CA LEU A 289 -19.82 -16.09 -2.03
C LEU A 289 -20.97 -16.98 -1.57
N ARG A 290 -21.05 -18.21 -2.09
CA ARG A 290 -22.07 -19.21 -1.75
C ARG A 290 -21.46 -20.53 -1.30
N THR A 291 -20.22 -20.49 -0.79
CA THR A 291 -19.51 -21.66 -0.27
C THR A 291 -19.55 -21.65 1.25
N THR A 292 -19.97 -22.76 1.85
CA THR A 292 -19.78 -23.05 3.28
C THR A 292 -18.62 -24.03 3.49
N LEU A 293 -18.04 -24.02 4.68
CA LEU A 293 -16.91 -24.87 5.05
C LEU A 293 -17.36 -25.97 6.01
N THR A 294 -17.44 -27.20 5.53
CA THR A 294 -17.92 -28.34 6.32
C THR A 294 -16.81 -29.36 6.53
N GLY A 295 -16.70 -29.95 7.71
CA GLY A 295 -15.76 -31.05 7.98
C GLY A 295 -16.50 -32.34 8.31
N ALA A 296 -16.25 -33.40 7.54
CA ALA A 296 -16.52 -34.78 7.99
C ALA A 296 -15.18 -35.37 8.47
N ASP A 297 -15.18 -36.03 9.64
CA ASP A 297 -14.00 -36.73 10.17
C ASP A 297 -12.71 -35.90 10.30
N GLY A 298 -12.84 -34.58 10.54
CA GLY A 298 -11.72 -33.68 10.79
C GLY A 298 -10.99 -33.13 9.56
N THR A 299 -11.46 -33.45 8.33
CA THR A 299 -10.94 -32.84 7.09
C THR A 299 -11.95 -31.85 6.54
N PRO A 300 -11.67 -30.53 6.54
CA PRO A 300 -12.60 -29.55 6.03
C PRO A 300 -12.60 -29.50 4.50
N VAL A 301 -13.78 -29.33 3.91
CA VAL A 301 -14.01 -29.22 2.47
C VAL A 301 -14.91 -28.03 2.15
N GLN A 302 -14.81 -27.53 0.92
CA GLN A 302 -15.70 -26.48 0.40
C GLN A 302 -17.01 -27.12 -0.07
N THR A 303 -18.13 -26.67 0.47
CA THR A 303 -19.47 -27.06 0.05
C THR A 303 -20.14 -25.88 -0.63
N ILE A 304 -20.24 -25.95 -1.95
CA ILE A 304 -20.85 -24.90 -2.78
C ILE A 304 -22.38 -25.08 -2.75
N ARG A 305 -23.10 -24.04 -2.32
CA ARG A 305 -24.57 -24.01 -2.29
C ARG A 305 -25.16 -23.68 -3.65
N ASP A 306 -26.38 -24.17 -3.89
CA ASP A 306 -27.11 -23.82 -5.11
C ASP A 306 -27.40 -22.31 -5.17
N PRO A 307 -27.30 -21.67 -6.34
CA PRO A 307 -27.57 -20.24 -6.46
C PRO A 307 -28.98 -19.80 -6.05
N GLU A 308 -29.93 -20.74 -6.00
CA GLU A 308 -31.31 -20.48 -5.60
C GLU A 308 -31.48 -20.36 -4.07
N ASP A 309 -30.51 -20.86 -3.28
CA ASP A 309 -30.51 -20.80 -1.82
C ASP A 309 -30.02 -19.44 -1.26
N VAL A 310 -29.64 -18.51 -2.14
CA VAL A 310 -29.06 -17.22 -1.75
C VAL A 310 -30.13 -16.28 -1.19
N PRO A 311 -29.95 -15.74 0.03
CA PRO A 311 -30.93 -14.84 0.61
C PRO A 311 -31.03 -13.53 -0.16
N ALA A 312 -32.25 -13.01 -0.28
CA ALA A 312 -32.53 -11.69 -0.83
C ALA A 312 -31.90 -10.57 0.01
N LEU A 313 -31.70 -9.40 -0.61
CA LEU A 313 -31.23 -8.21 0.10
C LEU A 313 -32.21 -7.83 1.21
N LYS A 314 -31.68 -7.64 2.43
CA LYS A 314 -32.49 -7.08 3.52
C LYS A 314 -32.91 -5.66 3.15
N TRP A 315 -34.20 -5.36 3.22
CA TRP A 315 -34.74 -4.03 2.94
C TRP A 315 -35.08 -3.29 4.24
N THR A 316 -34.71 -2.02 4.35
CA THR A 316 -35.06 -1.15 5.48
C THR A 316 -35.46 0.22 4.95
N ASP A 317 -36.70 0.67 5.21
CA ASP A 317 -37.16 2.01 4.80
C ASP A 317 -37.21 2.93 6.02
N LEU A 318 -36.30 3.91 6.04
CA LEU A 318 -36.20 4.94 7.08
C LEU A 318 -36.70 6.31 6.60
N SER A 319 -37.29 6.39 5.40
CA SER A 319 -37.70 7.65 4.78
C SER A 319 -38.86 8.36 5.50
N ALA A 320 -39.53 7.67 6.42
CA ALA A 320 -40.54 8.25 7.31
C ALA A 320 -39.96 8.96 8.54
N SER A 321 -38.69 8.69 8.90
CA SER A 321 -37.99 9.33 10.00
C SER A 321 -37.43 10.69 9.57
N PRO A 322 -37.22 11.64 10.50
CA PRO A 322 -36.44 12.84 10.21
C PRO A 322 -35.06 12.46 9.65
N GLN A 323 -34.59 13.14 8.60
CA GLN A 323 -33.38 12.72 7.85
C GLN A 323 -32.14 12.54 8.73
N ALA A 324 -31.92 13.42 9.71
CA ALA A 324 -30.80 13.28 10.65
C ALA A 324 -30.91 11.99 11.51
N GLU A 325 -32.12 11.60 11.88
CA GLU A 325 -32.37 10.35 12.60
C GLU A 325 -32.21 9.13 11.68
N ALA A 326 -32.74 9.20 10.46
CA ALA A 326 -32.58 8.16 9.46
C ALA A 326 -31.09 7.87 9.15
N ARG A 327 -30.25 8.92 9.07
CA ARG A 327 -28.81 8.77 8.87
C ARG A 327 -28.11 8.12 10.07
N ARG A 328 -28.41 8.56 11.30
CA ARG A 328 -27.88 7.91 12.52
C ARG A 328 -28.28 6.44 12.62
N GLN A 329 -29.54 6.13 12.32
CA GLN A 329 -30.02 4.75 12.29
C GLN A 329 -29.35 3.93 11.18
N THR A 330 -29.08 4.54 10.02
CA THR A 330 -28.32 3.90 8.94
C THR A 330 -26.92 3.54 9.40
N GLU A 331 -26.19 4.49 10.00
CA GLU A 331 -24.84 4.26 10.56
C GLU A 331 -24.84 3.16 11.63
N GLN A 332 -25.84 3.14 12.50
CA GLN A 332 -25.97 2.10 13.51
C GLN A 332 -26.24 0.72 12.90
N ILE A 333 -27.16 0.63 11.93
CA ILE A 333 -27.47 -0.63 11.24
C ILE A 333 -26.25 -1.17 10.50
N THR A 334 -25.51 -0.32 9.77
CA THR A 334 -24.32 -0.76 9.04
C THR A 334 -23.20 -1.19 9.99
N ALA A 335 -23.02 -0.50 11.11
CA ALA A 335 -22.06 -0.90 12.15
C ALA A 335 -22.46 -2.19 12.87
N ASP A 336 -23.75 -2.43 13.10
CA ASP A 336 -24.25 -3.69 13.68
C ASP A 336 -24.07 -4.86 12.70
N ASP A 337 -24.43 -4.67 11.43
CA ASP A 337 -24.26 -5.69 10.37
C ASP A 337 -22.77 -6.03 10.14
N GLY A 338 -21.86 -5.06 10.28
CA GLY A 338 -20.41 -5.25 10.16
C GLY A 338 -19.73 -5.93 11.37
N ARG A 339 -20.45 -6.10 12.49
CA ARG A 339 -19.97 -6.84 13.67
C ARG A 339 -20.59 -8.23 13.79
N ALA A 340 -21.78 -8.44 13.26
CA ALA A 340 -22.46 -9.73 13.35
C ALA A 340 -21.63 -10.86 12.72
N THR A 341 -21.31 -11.91 13.46
CA THR A 341 -20.43 -12.99 12.98
C THR A 341 -21.12 -13.90 11.95
N PHE A 342 -20.32 -14.77 11.32
CA PHE A 342 -20.77 -15.81 10.40
C PHE A 342 -20.37 -17.18 10.96
N ASP A 343 -21.29 -18.13 10.99
CA ASP A 343 -20.95 -19.55 11.19
C ASP A 343 -20.46 -20.12 9.86
N LEU A 344 -19.17 -20.42 9.74
CA LEU A 344 -18.57 -20.85 8.48
C LEU A 344 -19.13 -22.19 7.95
N ALA A 345 -19.74 -23.02 8.81
CA ALA A 345 -20.35 -24.28 8.40
C ALA A 345 -21.78 -24.11 7.86
N MET A 346 -22.49 -23.07 8.31
CA MET A 346 -23.93 -22.92 8.10
C MET A 346 -24.31 -21.69 7.27
N ASP A 347 -23.61 -20.57 7.47
CA ASP A 347 -23.93 -19.29 6.85
C ASP A 347 -23.18 -19.10 5.54
N LEU A 348 -23.84 -18.49 4.56
CA LEU A 348 -23.13 -17.96 3.40
C LEU A 348 -22.23 -16.81 3.86
N PRO A 349 -20.99 -16.69 3.37
CA PRO A 349 -20.01 -15.71 3.84
C PRO A 349 -20.27 -14.29 3.33
N ILE A 350 -21.54 -13.93 3.09
CA ILE A 350 -22.00 -12.65 2.55
C ILE A 350 -23.39 -12.29 3.08
N ARG A 351 -23.58 -11.02 3.45
CA ARG A 351 -24.89 -10.42 3.78
C ARG A 351 -25.00 -9.06 3.11
N GLY A 352 -26.11 -8.83 2.42
CA GLY A 352 -26.41 -7.54 1.80
C GLY A 352 -27.67 -6.89 2.37
N ARG A 353 -27.65 -5.56 2.48
CA ARG A 353 -28.77 -4.72 2.90
C ARG A 353 -28.91 -3.49 2.01
N LEU A 354 -30.15 -3.10 1.75
CA LEU A 354 -30.49 -1.82 1.15
C LEU A 354 -31.35 -1.00 2.11
N ILE A 355 -30.86 0.18 2.48
CA ILE A 355 -31.51 1.12 3.40
C ILE A 355 -31.94 2.35 2.61
N ARG A 356 -33.21 2.75 2.73
CA ARG A 356 -33.71 3.99 2.14
C ARG A 356 -33.74 5.10 3.18
N VAL A 357 -32.98 6.17 2.93
CA VAL A 357 -32.93 7.36 3.80
C VAL A 357 -33.91 8.42 3.33
N THR A 358 -33.97 8.65 2.01
CA THR A 358 -34.95 9.51 1.34
C THR A 358 -35.42 8.85 0.05
N PRO A 359 -36.37 9.43 -0.72
CA PRO A 359 -36.72 8.90 -2.03
C PRO A 359 -35.57 8.76 -3.03
N HIS A 360 -34.51 9.58 -2.90
CA HIS A 360 -33.36 9.60 -3.80
C HIS A 360 -32.02 9.33 -3.11
N GLU A 361 -32.01 8.99 -1.81
CA GLU A 361 -30.81 8.69 -1.04
C GLU A 361 -30.98 7.31 -0.39
N HIS A 362 -30.09 6.39 -0.77
CA HIS A 362 -30.07 5.03 -0.26
C HIS A 362 -28.67 4.69 0.23
N THR A 363 -28.56 3.70 1.11
CA THR A 363 -27.30 3.07 1.49
C THR A 363 -27.37 1.59 1.16
N PHE A 364 -26.50 1.13 0.27
CA PHE A 364 -26.25 -0.28 0.03
C PHE A 364 -25.11 -0.73 0.93
N SER A 365 -25.37 -1.66 1.84
CA SER A 365 -24.38 -2.19 2.77
C SER A 365 -24.14 -3.67 2.52
N LEU A 366 -22.88 -4.07 2.63
CA LEU A 366 -22.40 -5.40 2.37
C LEU A 366 -21.41 -5.81 3.45
N THR A 367 -21.62 -6.98 4.03
CA THR A 367 -20.67 -7.61 4.95
C THR A 367 -20.26 -8.95 4.38
N ILE A 368 -18.96 -9.20 4.25
CA ILE A 368 -18.39 -10.43 3.70
C ILE A 368 -17.38 -10.99 4.70
N HIS A 369 -17.34 -12.30 4.91
CA HIS A 369 -16.26 -12.90 5.70
C HIS A 369 -14.98 -13.02 4.85
N HIS A 370 -13.81 -12.75 5.43
CA HIS A 370 -12.50 -12.86 4.79
C HIS A 370 -12.20 -14.26 4.21
N VAL A 371 -13.02 -15.26 4.49
CA VAL A 371 -12.84 -16.63 3.96
C VAL A 371 -13.20 -16.71 2.47
N ALA A 372 -14.03 -15.77 1.99
CA ALA A 372 -14.58 -15.75 0.63
C ALA A 372 -14.12 -14.54 -0.18
N ALA A 373 -13.51 -13.54 0.45
CA ALA A 373 -13.09 -12.31 -0.22
C ALA A 373 -11.91 -11.65 0.50
N ASP A 374 -11.13 -10.91 -0.28
CA ASP A 374 -10.08 -9.98 0.17
C ASP A 374 -10.40 -8.54 -0.28
N GLY A 375 -9.51 -7.59 0.03
CA GLY A 375 -9.67 -6.19 -0.36
C GLY A 375 -9.81 -5.99 -1.87
N TRP A 376 -9.12 -6.79 -2.69
CA TRP A 376 -9.26 -6.77 -4.15
C TRP A 376 -10.64 -7.22 -4.61
N SER A 377 -11.13 -8.31 -4.01
CA SER A 377 -12.45 -8.89 -4.31
C SER A 377 -13.59 -7.93 -4.01
N ARG A 378 -13.43 -7.04 -3.02
CA ARG A 378 -14.39 -5.96 -2.72
C ARG A 378 -14.61 -5.07 -3.94
N ASP A 379 -13.55 -4.62 -4.59
CA ASP A 379 -13.64 -3.71 -5.72
C ASP A 379 -14.22 -4.41 -6.96
N VAL A 380 -13.82 -5.69 -7.19
CA VAL A 380 -14.42 -6.54 -8.23
C VAL A 380 -15.92 -6.69 -8.03
N LEU A 381 -16.37 -6.93 -6.79
CA LEU A 381 -17.78 -7.09 -6.46
C LEU A 381 -18.58 -5.84 -6.81
N VAL A 382 -18.11 -4.65 -6.43
CA VAL A 382 -18.85 -3.41 -6.70
C VAL A 382 -18.87 -3.09 -8.20
N ASP A 383 -17.78 -3.33 -8.92
CA ASP A 383 -17.71 -3.15 -10.37
C ASP A 383 -18.69 -4.07 -11.12
N GLU A 384 -18.71 -5.36 -10.76
CA GLU A 384 -19.66 -6.30 -11.37
C GLU A 384 -21.10 -5.97 -10.99
N LEU A 385 -21.37 -5.55 -9.76
CA LEU A 385 -22.69 -5.11 -9.31
C LEU A 385 -23.18 -3.90 -10.12
N ALA A 386 -22.31 -2.91 -10.37
CA ALA A 386 -22.64 -1.75 -11.18
C ALA A 386 -22.93 -2.11 -12.65
N ALA A 387 -22.13 -2.99 -13.23
CA ALA A 387 -22.30 -3.48 -14.60
C ALA A 387 -23.62 -4.26 -14.77
N LEU A 388 -23.91 -5.17 -13.84
CA LEU A 388 -25.14 -5.96 -13.84
C LEU A 388 -26.38 -5.11 -13.54
N TYR A 389 -26.29 -4.15 -12.62
CA TYR A 389 -27.35 -3.18 -12.37
C TYR A 389 -27.71 -2.42 -13.65
N THR A 390 -26.69 -1.95 -14.38
CA THR A 390 -26.86 -1.26 -15.66
C THR A 390 -27.57 -2.15 -16.68
N ALA A 391 -27.17 -3.42 -16.78
CA ALA A 391 -27.82 -4.38 -17.67
C ALA A 391 -29.30 -4.62 -17.33
N HIS A 392 -29.61 -4.80 -16.04
CA HIS A 392 -31.00 -4.96 -15.57
C HIS A 392 -31.85 -3.70 -15.77
N ARG A 393 -31.27 -2.50 -15.59
CA ARG A 393 -31.94 -1.20 -15.81
C ARG A 393 -32.29 -0.97 -17.28
N THR A 394 -31.39 -1.38 -18.17
CA THR A 394 -31.52 -1.15 -19.62
C THR A 394 -32.10 -2.35 -20.35
N ASN A 395 -32.40 -3.44 -19.63
CA ASN A 395 -32.90 -4.70 -20.15
C ASN A 395 -32.00 -5.30 -21.24
N THR A 396 -30.68 -5.22 -21.04
CA THR A 396 -29.66 -5.83 -21.90
C THR A 396 -29.07 -7.08 -21.24
N PRO A 397 -28.45 -7.99 -22.01
CA PRO A 397 -27.73 -9.12 -21.44
C PRO A 397 -26.56 -8.68 -20.55
N SER A 398 -26.15 -9.57 -19.63
CA SER A 398 -24.94 -9.35 -18.81
C SER A 398 -23.73 -9.05 -19.70
N PRO A 399 -22.97 -7.97 -19.44
CA PRO A 399 -21.74 -7.68 -20.16
C PRO A 399 -20.54 -8.49 -19.65
N LEU A 400 -20.71 -9.24 -18.56
CA LEU A 400 -19.63 -9.97 -17.90
C LEU A 400 -19.38 -11.32 -18.59
N PRO A 401 -18.15 -11.61 -19.06
CA PRO A 401 -17.84 -12.90 -19.68
C PRO A 401 -17.89 -14.03 -18.65
N GLU A 402 -18.14 -15.28 -19.05
CA GLU A 402 -18.08 -16.42 -18.13
C GLU A 402 -16.68 -16.56 -17.50
N LEU A 403 -16.64 -16.97 -16.23
CA LEU A 403 -15.38 -17.21 -15.52
C LEU A 403 -14.87 -18.61 -15.90
N CYS A 404 -13.66 -18.67 -16.48
CA CYS A 404 -13.05 -19.93 -16.89
C CYS A 404 -12.69 -20.85 -15.73
N VAL A 405 -12.46 -20.28 -14.54
CA VAL A 405 -12.13 -21.00 -13.29
C VAL A 405 -12.84 -20.30 -12.13
N GLN A 406 -12.91 -20.97 -10.98
CA GLN A 406 -13.51 -20.50 -9.73
C GLN A 406 -12.51 -20.65 -8.58
N TYR A 407 -12.81 -20.05 -7.42
CA TYR A 407 -11.90 -20.11 -6.27
C TYR A 407 -11.60 -21.54 -5.80
N GLY A 408 -12.56 -22.46 -5.91
CA GLY A 408 -12.34 -23.89 -5.63
C GLY A 408 -11.26 -24.52 -6.51
N ASP A 409 -11.13 -24.08 -7.76
CA ASP A 409 -10.09 -24.56 -8.68
C ASP A 409 -8.72 -24.03 -8.26
N PHE A 410 -8.64 -22.76 -7.83
CA PHE A 410 -7.43 -22.18 -7.25
C PHE A 410 -6.98 -22.94 -6.00
N ALA A 411 -7.91 -23.32 -5.12
CA ALA A 411 -7.59 -24.09 -3.92
C ALA A 411 -6.98 -25.47 -4.26
N VAL A 412 -7.50 -26.16 -5.29
CA VAL A 412 -6.92 -27.43 -5.77
C VAL A 412 -5.53 -27.20 -6.35
N TRP A 413 -5.39 -26.23 -7.27
CA TRP A 413 -4.11 -25.88 -7.89
C TRP A 413 -3.05 -25.54 -6.83
N GLN A 414 -3.39 -24.73 -5.83
CA GLN A 414 -2.47 -24.33 -4.77
C GLN A 414 -1.97 -25.52 -3.96
N ARG A 415 -2.84 -26.50 -3.67
CA ARG A 415 -2.49 -27.72 -2.93
C ARG A 415 -1.56 -28.65 -3.71
N GLU A 416 -1.78 -28.74 -5.02
CA GLU A 416 -0.97 -29.60 -5.89
C GLU A 416 0.40 -28.97 -6.18
N TRP A 417 0.42 -27.67 -6.48
CA TRP A 417 1.62 -26.97 -6.88
C TRP A 417 2.63 -26.78 -5.74
N LEU A 418 2.17 -26.44 -4.54
CA LEU A 418 3.02 -26.27 -3.37
C LEU A 418 3.33 -27.61 -2.71
N SER A 419 4.00 -28.49 -3.45
CA SER A 419 4.41 -29.82 -2.98
C SER A 419 5.83 -30.18 -3.42
N GLY A 420 6.43 -31.17 -2.74
CA GLY A 420 7.77 -31.68 -3.07
C GLY A 420 8.89 -30.63 -3.01
N GLU A 421 9.82 -30.71 -3.97
CA GLU A 421 11.05 -29.90 -3.98
C GLU A 421 10.80 -28.38 -4.02
N ARG A 422 9.69 -27.92 -4.62
CA ARG A 422 9.35 -26.49 -4.66
C ARG A 422 9.01 -25.96 -3.28
N LEU A 423 8.12 -26.67 -2.57
CA LEU A 423 7.75 -26.33 -1.19
C LEU A 423 9.00 -26.32 -0.29
N ASP A 424 9.87 -27.33 -0.42
CA ASP A 424 11.09 -27.43 0.37
C ASP A 424 12.04 -26.24 0.13
N ALA A 425 12.17 -25.78 -1.13
CA ALA A 425 13.00 -24.63 -1.47
C ALA A 425 12.48 -23.32 -0.86
N ASP A 426 11.17 -23.06 -0.98
CA ASP A 426 10.56 -21.85 -0.41
C ASP A 426 10.62 -21.89 1.13
N LEU A 427 10.37 -23.05 1.74
CA LEU A 427 10.52 -23.23 3.19
C LEU A 427 11.96 -23.04 3.66
N ALA A 428 12.96 -23.51 2.92
CA ALA A 428 14.36 -23.33 3.29
C ALA A 428 14.75 -21.85 3.29
N TYR A 429 14.31 -21.08 2.30
CA TYR A 429 14.50 -19.64 2.25
C TYR A 429 13.89 -18.96 3.49
N TRP A 430 12.61 -19.18 3.75
CA TRP A 430 11.91 -18.52 4.86
C TRP A 430 12.43 -18.97 6.24
N ARG A 431 12.80 -20.24 6.42
CA ARG A 431 13.47 -20.73 7.64
C ARG A 431 14.78 -20.00 7.90
N GLY A 432 15.60 -19.82 6.86
CA GLY A 432 16.85 -19.07 6.98
C GLY A 432 16.59 -17.60 7.32
N ARG A 433 15.63 -16.98 6.64
CA ARG A 433 15.31 -15.55 6.78
C ARG A 433 14.72 -15.19 8.16
N LEU A 434 13.87 -16.05 8.70
CA LEU A 434 13.14 -15.84 9.95
C LEU A 434 13.79 -16.55 11.15
N ALA A 435 14.99 -17.12 10.97
CA ALA A 435 15.74 -17.72 12.07
C ALA A 435 16.05 -16.69 13.16
N GLY A 436 15.75 -17.04 14.41
CA GLY A 436 15.99 -16.18 15.57
C GLY A 436 15.16 -14.89 15.57
N LEU A 437 14.02 -14.88 14.88
CA LEU A 437 13.12 -13.73 14.90
C LEU A 437 12.51 -13.56 16.29
N GLU A 438 12.63 -12.36 16.84
CA GLU A 438 11.99 -11.96 18.10
C GLU A 438 10.77 -11.06 17.82
N PRO A 439 9.72 -11.12 18.67
CA PRO A 439 8.61 -10.19 18.60
C PRO A 439 9.03 -8.73 18.78
N VAL A 440 8.33 -7.80 18.12
CA VAL A 440 8.54 -6.36 18.32
C VAL A 440 7.85 -5.92 19.62
N GLU A 441 8.63 -5.39 20.57
CA GLU A 441 8.16 -4.95 21.89
C GLU A 441 7.93 -3.44 21.89
N LEU A 442 6.70 -3.02 21.57
CA LEU A 442 6.31 -1.61 21.64
C LEU A 442 5.99 -1.18 23.08
N PRO A 443 6.18 0.11 23.44
CA PRO A 443 5.68 0.63 24.71
C PRO A 443 4.15 0.56 24.72
N LEU A 444 3.60 -0.05 25.77
CA LEU A 444 2.16 -0.28 25.93
C LEU A 444 1.63 0.62 27.05
N ASP A 445 0.45 1.19 26.85
CA ASP A 445 -0.26 1.93 27.92
C ASP A 445 -0.88 0.98 28.94
N ARG A 446 -1.14 -0.27 28.52
CA ARG A 446 -1.79 -1.31 29.31
C ARG A 446 -0.99 -2.61 29.21
N PRO A 447 -0.97 -3.43 30.28
CA PRO A 447 -0.29 -4.71 30.24
C PRO A 447 -0.95 -5.62 29.20
N ARG A 448 -0.12 -6.35 28.44
CA ARG A 448 -0.61 -7.32 27.44
C ARG A 448 -1.50 -8.38 28.10
N PRO A 449 -2.73 -8.61 27.60
CA PRO A 449 -3.62 -9.62 28.14
C PRO A 449 -3.14 -11.03 27.80
N ALA A 450 -3.60 -12.06 28.53
CA ALA A 450 -3.24 -13.45 28.25
C ALA A 450 -3.81 -13.98 26.92
N VAL A 451 -4.93 -13.41 26.47
CA VAL A 451 -5.60 -13.73 25.21
C VAL A 451 -6.04 -12.41 24.56
N ARG A 452 -5.81 -12.27 23.26
CA ARG A 452 -6.22 -11.08 22.49
C ARG A 452 -7.75 -10.99 22.42
N SER A 453 -8.32 -9.83 22.74
CA SER A 453 -9.77 -9.60 22.61
C SER A 453 -10.25 -9.43 21.17
N GLY A 454 -9.36 -9.02 20.26
CA GLY A 454 -9.70 -8.62 18.89
C GLY A 454 -10.31 -7.22 18.77
N LEU A 455 -10.51 -6.49 19.89
CA LEU A 455 -11.07 -5.15 19.90
C LEU A 455 -10.04 -4.12 19.44
N GLY A 456 -10.47 -3.25 18.53
CA GLY A 456 -9.62 -2.26 17.89
C GLY A 456 -10.24 -0.88 17.78
N ARG A 457 -9.39 0.08 17.47
CA ARG A 457 -9.79 1.43 17.09
C ARG A 457 -8.87 1.93 15.99
N THR A 458 -9.33 2.94 15.25
CA THR A 458 -8.57 3.57 14.18
C THR A 458 -8.36 5.05 14.43
N VAL A 459 -7.14 5.55 14.22
CA VAL A 459 -6.81 6.98 14.10
C VAL A 459 -6.51 7.28 12.63
N TYR A 460 -7.14 8.30 12.07
CA TYR A 460 -6.93 8.76 10.69
C TYR A 460 -6.05 10.01 10.70
N PHE A 461 -5.22 10.17 9.67
CA PHE A 461 -4.32 11.31 9.56
C PHE A 461 -3.96 11.63 8.12
N ASP A 462 -3.50 12.86 7.90
CA ASP A 462 -2.93 13.33 6.64
C ASP A 462 -1.43 13.56 6.79
N LEU A 463 -0.64 13.16 5.79
CA LEU A 463 0.80 13.45 5.76
C LEU A 463 1.11 14.86 5.25
N GLY A 464 0.11 15.56 4.70
CA GLY A 464 0.21 16.95 4.25
C GLY A 464 0.82 17.12 2.86
N PRO A 465 0.60 18.29 2.23
CA PRO A 465 1.13 18.58 0.91
C PRO A 465 2.65 18.81 0.98
N GLY A 466 3.42 18.04 0.21
CA GLY A 466 4.86 18.23 0.05
C GLY A 466 5.73 17.01 0.39
N LEU A 467 5.24 16.07 1.22
CA LEU A 467 5.99 14.85 1.53
C LEU A 467 6.05 13.89 0.33
N TYR A 468 4.98 13.81 -0.47
CA TYR A 468 4.91 12.87 -1.60
C TYR A 468 6.09 13.02 -2.58
N THR A 469 6.33 14.22 -3.08
CA THR A 469 7.43 14.49 -4.04
C THR A 469 8.80 14.14 -3.45
N GLY A 470 9.02 14.49 -2.18
CA GLY A 470 10.27 14.17 -1.48
C GLY A 470 10.46 12.67 -1.28
N LEU A 471 9.42 11.94 -0.89
CA LEU A 471 9.45 10.49 -0.72
C LEU A 471 9.68 9.76 -2.05
N MET A 472 9.04 10.23 -3.13
CA MET A 472 9.27 9.71 -4.47
C MET A 472 10.71 9.94 -4.94
N ARG A 473 11.30 11.12 -4.67
CA ARG A 473 12.71 11.38 -4.94
C ARG A 473 13.62 10.40 -4.20
N VAL A 474 13.41 10.19 -2.90
CA VAL A 474 14.21 9.24 -2.11
C VAL A 474 14.06 7.81 -2.64
N ALA A 475 12.84 7.42 -2.99
CA ALA A 475 12.55 6.12 -3.60
C ALA A 475 13.36 5.96 -4.90
N GLN A 476 13.30 6.94 -5.81
CA GLN A 476 14.02 6.93 -7.09
C GLN A 476 15.53 6.88 -6.95
N GLU A 477 16.12 7.75 -6.12
CA GLU A 477 17.57 7.77 -5.87
C GLU A 477 18.06 6.42 -5.32
N SER A 478 17.22 5.77 -4.52
CA SER A 478 17.46 4.44 -3.96
C SER A 478 16.96 3.29 -4.85
N ARG A 479 16.49 3.56 -6.08
CA ARG A 479 15.86 2.57 -7.00
C ARG A 479 14.82 1.67 -6.32
N ALA A 480 14.08 2.23 -5.38
CA ALA A 480 13.06 1.58 -4.58
C ALA A 480 11.69 2.17 -4.93
N SER A 481 10.61 1.54 -4.46
CA SER A 481 9.27 2.08 -4.59
C SER A 481 8.87 2.92 -3.37
N LEU A 482 7.83 3.75 -3.52
CA LEU A 482 7.23 4.49 -2.39
C LEU A 482 6.89 3.59 -1.21
N PHE A 483 6.37 2.39 -1.50
CA PHE A 483 6.09 1.36 -0.50
C PHE A 483 7.34 1.00 0.33
N MET A 484 8.47 0.73 -0.34
CA MET A 484 9.72 0.36 0.34
C MET A 484 10.27 1.51 1.19
N THR A 485 10.19 2.75 0.69
CA THR A 485 10.61 3.95 1.43
C THR A 485 9.77 4.18 2.69
N LEU A 486 8.44 4.08 2.58
CA LEU A 486 7.54 4.23 3.71
C LEU A 486 7.69 3.08 4.72
N LEU A 487 7.88 1.84 4.25
CA LEU A 487 8.16 0.70 5.11
C LEU A 487 9.47 0.89 5.89
N ALA A 488 10.54 1.37 5.23
CA ALA A 488 11.79 1.66 5.91
C ALA A 488 11.60 2.71 7.01
N ALA A 489 10.85 3.79 6.75
CA ALA A 489 10.53 4.80 7.76
C ALA A 489 9.73 4.22 8.93
N TYR A 490 8.76 3.34 8.64
CA TYR A 490 7.99 2.67 9.67
C TYR A 490 8.86 1.75 10.54
N GLN A 491 9.77 0.99 9.93
CA GLN A 491 10.73 0.14 10.65
C GLN A 491 11.70 0.96 11.52
N VAL A 492 12.13 2.14 11.06
CA VAL A 492 12.90 3.09 11.88
C VAL A 492 12.08 3.51 13.10
N LEU A 493 10.83 3.92 12.90
CA LEU A 493 9.98 4.35 14.01
C LEU A 493 9.76 3.23 15.04
N LEU A 494 9.44 2.01 14.58
CA LEU A 494 9.30 0.83 15.43
C LEU A 494 10.59 0.54 16.20
N SER A 495 11.75 0.61 15.54
CA SER A 495 13.06 0.45 16.17
C SER A 495 13.31 1.50 17.27
N ARG A 496 12.95 2.76 17.03
CA ARG A 496 13.13 3.85 18.00
C ARG A 496 12.22 3.71 19.21
N TYR A 497 10.99 3.20 19.01
CA TYR A 497 10.03 2.96 20.09
C TYR A 497 10.35 1.71 20.93
N SER A 498 10.76 0.62 20.28
CA SER A 498 11.06 -0.65 20.94
C SER A 498 12.48 -0.72 21.51
N GLY A 499 13.40 0.09 20.99
CA GLY A 499 14.84 -0.04 21.25
C GLY A 499 15.48 -1.26 20.55
N GLN A 500 14.72 -2.00 19.73
CA GLN A 500 15.21 -3.16 18.99
C GLN A 500 15.81 -2.74 17.65
N ALA A 501 16.85 -3.45 17.20
CA ALA A 501 17.49 -3.21 15.91
C ALA A 501 16.96 -4.16 14.81
N ASP A 502 16.44 -5.31 15.19
CA ASP A 502 15.88 -6.31 14.28
C ASP A 502 14.36 -6.18 14.27
N ILE A 503 13.79 -5.71 13.17
CA ILE A 503 12.37 -5.37 13.08
C ILE A 503 11.73 -6.17 11.94
N ALA A 504 10.74 -6.97 12.28
CA ALA A 504 9.88 -7.65 11.32
C ALA A 504 8.49 -7.01 11.27
N VAL A 505 8.03 -6.76 10.05
CA VAL A 505 6.71 -6.20 9.76
C VAL A 505 6.00 -7.12 8.77
N GLY A 506 4.74 -7.43 9.04
CA GLY A 506 3.90 -8.13 8.10
C GLY A 506 3.43 -7.22 6.97
N VAL A 507 3.43 -7.74 5.74
CA VAL A 507 3.04 -7.00 4.54
C VAL A 507 2.11 -7.86 3.71
N PRO A 508 0.87 -7.42 3.45
CA PRO A 508 -0.05 -8.15 2.59
C PRO A 508 0.35 -7.98 1.12
N ILE A 509 0.21 -9.04 0.35
CA ILE A 509 0.38 -9.07 -1.11
C ILE A 509 -0.86 -9.67 -1.76
N ALA A 510 -1.21 -9.19 -2.96
CA ALA A 510 -2.44 -9.62 -3.63
C ALA A 510 -2.42 -11.10 -4.04
N ASN A 511 -1.23 -11.65 -4.38
CA ASN A 511 -1.03 -13.06 -4.78
C ASN A 511 -1.94 -13.49 -5.95
N ARG A 512 -2.08 -12.61 -6.95
CA ARG A 512 -2.90 -12.81 -8.17
C ARG A 512 -2.01 -12.80 -9.41
N HIS A 513 -1.18 -13.83 -9.53
CA HIS A 513 -0.20 -13.95 -10.63
C HIS A 513 -0.84 -14.47 -11.93
N HIS A 514 -1.98 -15.15 -11.83
CA HIS A 514 -2.76 -15.66 -12.96
C HIS A 514 -3.77 -14.61 -13.43
N ALA A 515 -3.78 -14.32 -14.73
CA ALA A 515 -4.77 -13.39 -15.32
C ALA A 515 -6.21 -13.84 -15.02
N GLU A 516 -6.43 -15.16 -14.96
CA GLU A 516 -7.70 -15.79 -14.60
C GLU A 516 -8.18 -15.42 -13.19
N THR A 517 -7.27 -15.04 -12.29
CA THR A 517 -7.60 -14.65 -10.91
C THR A 517 -7.94 -13.17 -10.77
N GLU A 518 -7.65 -12.30 -11.74
CA GLU A 518 -7.89 -10.84 -11.61
C GLU A 518 -9.37 -10.48 -11.37
N LYS A 519 -10.29 -11.26 -11.95
CA LYS A 519 -11.74 -11.05 -11.88
C LYS A 519 -12.46 -11.97 -10.91
N LEU A 520 -11.74 -12.80 -10.16
CA LEU A 520 -12.36 -13.72 -9.20
C LEU A 520 -12.58 -13.06 -7.84
N ILE A 521 -13.72 -13.37 -7.23
CA ILE A 521 -13.95 -13.13 -5.81
C ILE A 521 -13.46 -14.36 -5.03
N GLY A 522 -12.59 -14.11 -4.06
CA GLY A 522 -11.93 -15.13 -3.25
C GLY A 522 -10.91 -14.51 -2.29
N PHE A 523 -10.40 -15.30 -1.34
CA PHE A 523 -9.29 -14.86 -0.50
C PHE A 523 -7.96 -15.28 -1.10
N PHE A 524 -7.30 -14.38 -1.81
CA PHE A 524 -6.01 -14.65 -2.46
C PHE A 524 -4.85 -14.07 -1.68
N VAL A 525 -5.08 -12.97 -0.95
CA VAL A 525 -4.05 -12.24 -0.20
C VAL A 525 -3.17 -13.19 0.60
N ASN A 526 -1.87 -13.09 0.35
CA ASN A 526 -0.86 -13.73 1.18
C ASN A 526 -0.14 -12.66 2.01
N THR A 527 0.56 -13.06 3.07
CA THR A 527 1.31 -12.14 3.93
C THR A 527 2.78 -12.52 3.97
N LEU A 528 3.64 -11.55 3.64
CA LEU A 528 5.09 -11.69 3.73
C LEU A 528 5.61 -11.05 5.01
N VAL A 529 6.69 -11.60 5.56
CA VAL A 529 7.36 -11.04 6.75
C VAL A 529 8.61 -10.32 6.28
N LEU A 530 8.58 -8.98 6.24
CA LEU A 530 9.72 -8.17 5.84
C LEU A 530 10.53 -7.77 7.08
N ARG A 531 11.66 -8.44 7.24
CA ARG A 531 12.63 -8.27 8.33
C ARG A 531 13.79 -7.39 7.88
N SER A 532 14.10 -6.36 8.67
CA SER A 532 15.22 -5.44 8.43
C SER A 532 16.12 -5.36 9.67
N ASP A 533 17.42 -5.22 9.42
CA ASP A 533 18.43 -5.05 10.47
C ASP A 533 18.94 -3.61 10.47
N LEU A 534 18.59 -2.88 11.53
CA LEU A 534 19.00 -1.50 11.80
C LEU A 534 20.25 -1.45 12.71
N SER A 535 20.89 -2.59 12.98
CA SER A 535 22.17 -2.65 13.67
C SER A 535 23.24 -1.89 12.89
N GLY A 536 24.22 -1.33 13.60
CA GLY A 536 25.25 -0.49 12.97
C GLY A 536 24.81 0.92 12.58
N ASN A 537 23.56 1.31 12.86
CA ASN A 537 23.03 2.66 12.62
C ASN A 537 23.21 3.08 11.15
N PRO A 538 22.57 2.42 10.18
CA PRO A 538 22.69 2.76 8.75
C PRO A 538 22.17 4.18 8.47
N SER A 539 22.51 4.74 7.30
CA SER A 539 21.77 5.89 6.78
C SER A 539 20.36 5.45 6.37
N PHE A 540 19.42 6.40 6.26
CA PHE A 540 18.08 6.08 5.79
C PHE A 540 18.11 5.51 4.36
N ALA A 541 18.90 6.08 3.45
CA ALA A 541 19.07 5.58 2.09
C ALA A 541 19.61 4.13 2.05
N ASP A 542 20.58 3.78 2.90
CA ASP A 542 21.09 2.41 3.02
C ASP A 542 20.00 1.44 3.49
N LEU A 543 19.15 1.87 4.42
CA LEU A 543 18.02 1.08 4.90
C LEU A 543 16.97 0.88 3.80
N VAL A 544 16.64 1.90 3.02
CA VAL A 544 15.73 1.77 1.87
C VAL A 544 16.27 0.77 0.85
N ALA A 545 17.58 0.82 0.55
CA ALA A 545 18.22 -0.16 -0.33
C ALA A 545 18.18 -1.58 0.27
N GLN A 546 18.39 -1.72 1.57
CA GLN A 546 18.26 -3.01 2.27
C GLN A 546 16.82 -3.56 2.16
N VAL A 547 15.81 -2.73 2.44
CA VAL A 547 14.39 -3.09 2.32
C VAL A 547 14.05 -3.50 0.89
N ARG A 548 14.57 -2.79 -0.12
CA ARG A 548 14.41 -3.15 -1.53
C ARG A 548 14.90 -4.56 -1.81
N GLU A 549 16.14 -4.89 -1.46
CA GLU A 549 16.70 -6.22 -1.71
C GLU A 549 15.88 -7.30 -1.00
N HIS A 550 15.54 -7.09 0.27
CA HIS A 550 14.74 -8.03 1.04
C HIS A 550 13.33 -8.25 0.48
N ALA A 551 12.68 -7.17 0.01
CA ALA A 551 11.37 -7.27 -0.61
C ALA A 551 11.43 -8.01 -1.95
N LEU A 552 12.43 -7.72 -2.79
CA LEU A 552 12.61 -8.42 -4.07
C LEU A 552 12.90 -9.91 -3.89
N ASP A 553 13.76 -10.27 -2.92
CA ASP A 553 14.01 -11.67 -2.56
C ASP A 553 12.74 -12.33 -2.01
N ALA A 554 11.99 -11.66 -1.14
CA ALA A 554 10.72 -12.16 -0.62
C ALA A 554 9.67 -12.36 -1.73
N TYR A 555 9.65 -11.51 -2.76
CA TYR A 555 8.75 -11.67 -3.90
C TYR A 555 9.05 -12.92 -4.74
N GLU A 556 10.28 -13.39 -4.80
CA GLU A 556 10.62 -14.64 -5.49
C GLU A 556 10.08 -15.89 -4.77
N HIS A 557 9.77 -15.76 -3.48
CA HIS A 557 9.26 -16.82 -2.60
C HIS A 557 7.85 -16.52 -2.06
N GLN A 558 7.13 -15.62 -2.73
CA GLN A 558 5.88 -15.04 -2.23
C GLN A 558 4.68 -15.97 -2.26
N ASP A 559 4.81 -17.06 -3.01
CA ASP A 559 3.74 -18.01 -3.24
C ASP A 559 3.56 -19.00 -2.09
N LEU A 560 4.56 -19.10 -1.19
CA LEU A 560 4.44 -19.88 0.04
C LEU A 560 3.40 -19.21 0.95
N PRO A 561 2.27 -19.86 1.26
CA PRO A 561 1.24 -19.28 2.11
C PRO A 561 1.76 -19.07 3.52
N PHE A 562 1.45 -17.90 4.10
CA PHE A 562 1.80 -17.55 5.46
C PHE A 562 1.38 -18.63 6.47
N GLU A 563 0.21 -19.23 6.26
CA GLU A 563 -0.34 -20.31 7.07
C GLU A 563 0.60 -21.51 7.14
N ARG A 564 1.16 -21.89 5.99
CA ARG A 564 2.09 -23.02 5.89
C ARG A 564 3.44 -22.69 6.45
N LEU A 565 3.89 -21.45 6.28
CA LEU A 565 5.10 -20.98 6.94
C LEU A 565 4.99 -21.07 8.47
N VAL A 566 3.87 -20.64 9.06
CA VAL A 566 3.63 -20.73 10.51
C VAL A 566 3.56 -22.19 10.99
N GLU A 567 2.86 -23.05 10.24
CA GLU A 567 2.76 -24.49 10.55
C GLU A 567 4.14 -25.17 10.57
N GLU A 568 5.02 -24.81 9.63
CA GLU A 568 6.35 -25.40 9.46
C GLU A 568 7.41 -24.81 10.40
N LEU A 569 7.27 -23.54 10.79
CA LEU A 569 8.17 -22.89 11.75
C LEU A 569 7.82 -23.24 13.20
N GLN A 570 6.56 -23.59 13.47
CA GLN A 570 6.06 -23.91 14.81
C GLN A 570 6.53 -22.93 15.88
N PRO A 571 6.30 -21.61 15.72
CA PRO A 571 6.67 -20.63 16.74
C PRO A 571 5.98 -20.96 18.07
N GLU A 572 6.56 -20.51 19.18
CA GLU A 572 5.96 -20.71 20.50
C GLU A 572 4.51 -20.18 20.51
N ARG A 573 3.59 -21.03 20.97
CA ARG A 573 2.16 -20.70 20.96
C ARG A 573 1.86 -19.68 22.04
N ASP A 574 1.60 -18.46 21.63
CA ASP A 574 1.20 -17.35 22.49
C ASP A 574 -0.16 -16.81 22.04
N LEU A 575 -1.19 -16.95 22.88
CA LEU A 575 -2.54 -16.45 22.58
C LEU A 575 -2.65 -14.92 22.71
N SER A 576 -1.63 -14.27 23.27
CA SER A 576 -1.54 -12.82 23.40
C SER A 576 -0.91 -12.12 22.20
N ARG A 577 -0.37 -12.88 21.23
CA ARG A 577 0.37 -12.37 20.07
C ARG A 577 -0.01 -13.08 18.78
N THR A 578 0.09 -12.35 17.68
CA THR A 578 0.09 -12.94 16.34
C THR A 578 1.43 -13.64 16.07
N PRO A 579 1.45 -14.73 15.28
CA PRO A 579 2.68 -15.44 14.97
C PRO A 579 3.60 -14.60 14.08
N LEU A 580 4.92 -14.72 14.31
CA LEU A 580 6.01 -14.11 13.54
C LEU A 580 6.14 -12.58 13.61
N PHE A 581 5.06 -11.82 13.62
CA PHE A 581 5.11 -10.35 13.72
C PHE A 581 3.86 -9.79 14.41
N GLN A 582 4.00 -8.62 15.02
CA GLN A 582 2.93 -7.96 15.79
C GLN A 582 2.36 -6.74 15.07
N THR A 583 3.08 -6.23 14.07
CA THR A 583 2.70 -5.03 13.34
C THR A 583 2.60 -5.28 11.84
N MET A 584 1.66 -4.61 11.20
CA MET A 584 1.42 -4.67 9.76
C MET A 584 1.67 -3.32 9.09
N PHE A 585 2.12 -3.36 7.85
CA PHE A 585 2.23 -2.18 6.99
C PHE A 585 1.63 -2.45 5.62
N GLN A 586 0.81 -1.51 5.12
CA GLN A 586 0.28 -1.59 3.76
C GLN A 586 0.18 -0.21 3.10
N LEU A 587 0.44 -0.19 1.79
CA LEU A 587 0.21 0.95 0.91
C LEU A 587 -0.88 0.57 -0.08
N ARG A 588 -1.91 1.42 -0.23
CA ARG A 588 -2.99 1.20 -1.20
C ARG A 588 -3.37 2.49 -1.93
N THR A 589 -4.01 2.32 -3.08
CA THR A 589 -4.69 3.41 -3.80
C THR A 589 -6.18 3.11 -3.73
N PRO A 590 -6.90 3.65 -2.72
CA PRO A 590 -8.28 3.29 -2.49
C PRO A 590 -9.19 3.82 -3.60
N ARG A 591 -10.18 3.02 -3.99
CA ARG A 591 -11.29 3.48 -4.83
C ARG A 591 -12.50 3.73 -3.94
N ASN A 592 -12.93 4.99 -3.90
CA ASN A 592 -14.00 5.44 -2.99
C ASN A 592 -15.30 5.79 -3.74
N SER A 593 -15.31 5.71 -5.07
CA SER A 593 -16.48 6.03 -5.90
C SER A 593 -16.63 5.09 -7.09
N TRP A 594 -17.90 4.91 -7.48
CA TRP A 594 -18.31 4.08 -8.60
C TRP A 594 -19.40 4.76 -9.40
N GLU A 595 -19.48 4.41 -10.68
CA GLU A 595 -20.54 4.87 -11.56
C GLU A 595 -21.57 3.77 -11.74
N PHE A 596 -22.81 4.05 -11.36
CA PHE A 596 -23.96 3.20 -11.60
C PHE A 596 -24.88 3.92 -12.60
N PHE A 597 -25.62 3.18 -13.41
CA PHE A 597 -26.53 3.80 -14.38
C PHE A 597 -27.59 4.69 -13.70
N GLY A 598 -27.41 6.01 -13.81
CA GLY A 598 -28.29 7.01 -13.21
C GLY A 598 -28.15 7.17 -11.69
N LEU A 599 -27.04 6.73 -11.10
CA LEU A 599 -26.75 6.86 -9.67
C LEU A 599 -25.32 7.29 -9.44
N GLU A 600 -25.12 8.23 -8.51
CA GLU A 600 -23.82 8.52 -7.92
C GLU A 600 -23.61 7.56 -6.75
N ALA A 601 -22.46 6.88 -6.72
CA ALA A 601 -22.12 5.92 -5.68
C ALA A 601 -20.82 6.31 -4.97
N GLU A 602 -20.90 6.55 -3.66
CA GLU A 602 -19.77 6.96 -2.82
C GLU A 602 -19.64 6.05 -1.60
N GLU A 603 -18.42 5.60 -1.30
CA GLU A 603 -18.13 4.83 -0.09
C GLU A 603 -18.49 5.67 1.16
N GLN A 604 -19.10 5.03 2.14
CA GLN A 604 -19.39 5.60 3.45
C GLN A 604 -18.44 5.00 4.47
N HIS A 605 -18.03 5.82 5.43
CA HIS A 605 -17.23 5.35 6.54
C HIS A 605 -18.03 4.36 7.40
N VAL A 606 -17.57 3.12 7.47
CA VAL A 606 -18.03 2.13 8.45
C VAL A 606 -16.98 2.09 9.57
N PRO A 607 -17.34 2.37 10.84
CA PRO A 607 -16.38 2.36 11.93
C PRO A 607 -15.74 0.98 12.11
N TRP A 608 -14.40 0.94 12.09
CA TRP A 608 -13.64 -0.27 12.42
C TRP A 608 -13.53 -0.36 13.95
N THR A 609 -14.01 -1.46 14.50
CA THR A 609 -14.05 -1.70 15.97
C THR A 609 -13.20 -2.90 16.38
N THR A 610 -12.46 -3.46 15.43
CA THR A 610 -11.65 -4.67 15.60
C THR A 610 -10.20 -4.39 15.17
N SER A 611 -9.27 -5.23 15.63
CA SER A 611 -7.85 -5.18 15.25
C SER A 611 -7.29 -6.60 15.15
N MET A 612 -6.80 -6.98 13.97
CA MET A 612 -6.17 -8.29 13.76
C MET A 612 -4.75 -8.39 14.30
N TYR A 613 -4.09 -7.24 14.50
CA TYR A 613 -2.71 -7.14 14.96
C TYR A 613 -2.62 -6.19 16.15
N ASP A 614 -1.42 -6.01 16.74
CA ASP A 614 -1.23 -5.00 17.77
C ASP A 614 -1.36 -3.60 17.16
N LEU A 615 -0.75 -3.41 15.98
CA LEU A 615 -0.69 -2.15 15.24
C LEU A 615 -0.66 -2.40 13.73
N THR A 616 -1.57 -1.80 12.97
CA THR A 616 -1.57 -1.81 11.50
C THR A 616 -1.48 -0.39 10.98
N LEU A 617 -0.38 -0.05 10.30
CA LEU A 617 -0.22 1.21 9.60
C LEU A 617 -0.62 1.03 8.13
N GLU A 618 -1.65 1.74 7.70
CA GLU A 618 -2.05 1.83 6.29
C GLU A 618 -1.82 3.24 5.78
N ILE A 619 -1.13 3.34 4.64
CA ILE A 619 -1.02 4.58 3.87
C ILE A 619 -1.87 4.45 2.62
N SER A 620 -2.63 5.50 2.32
CA SER A 620 -3.40 5.65 1.09
C SER A 620 -2.72 6.69 0.20
N ASP A 621 -2.48 6.33 -1.05
CA ASP A 621 -2.04 7.23 -2.11
C ASP A 621 -3.22 7.52 -3.03
N GLU A 622 -3.87 8.66 -2.80
CA GLU A 622 -4.90 9.19 -3.68
C GLU A 622 -4.26 10.28 -4.53
N ASP A 623 -3.73 9.88 -5.69
CA ASP A 623 -3.27 10.83 -6.70
C ASP A 623 -2.15 11.78 -6.19
N GLY A 624 -1.20 11.25 -5.42
CA GLY A 624 -0.09 12.01 -4.84
C GLY A 624 -0.46 12.72 -3.52
N VAL A 625 -1.69 12.54 -3.05
CA VAL A 625 -2.12 12.96 -1.71
C VAL A 625 -2.00 11.76 -0.79
N LEU A 626 -1.04 11.82 0.12
CA LEU A 626 -0.82 10.77 1.11
C LEU A 626 -1.65 11.04 2.38
N SER A 627 -2.58 10.14 2.64
CA SER A 627 -3.29 10.03 3.90
C SER A 627 -3.02 8.66 4.51
N GLY A 628 -3.43 8.45 5.75
CA GLY A 628 -3.21 7.17 6.41
C GLY A 628 -4.16 6.92 7.56
N ARG A 629 -4.11 5.68 8.02
CA ARG A 629 -4.80 5.25 9.23
C ARG A 629 -3.94 4.28 10.02
N VAL A 630 -4.05 4.37 11.34
CA VAL A 630 -3.48 3.41 12.27
C VAL A 630 -4.61 2.68 12.96
N GLU A 631 -4.77 1.39 12.66
CA GLU A 631 -5.60 0.47 13.43
C GLU A 631 -4.76 -0.11 14.57
N PHE A 632 -5.30 -0.17 15.78
CA PHE A 632 -4.57 -0.66 16.94
C PHE A 632 -5.46 -1.40 17.93
N ALA A 633 -4.86 -2.35 18.65
CA ALA A 633 -5.52 -3.08 19.72
C ALA A 633 -5.75 -2.20 20.95
N THR A 634 -7.02 -2.03 21.34
CA THR A 634 -7.39 -1.17 22.48
C THR A 634 -7.00 -1.76 23.84
N ASP A 635 -6.76 -3.07 23.89
CA ASP A 635 -6.15 -3.76 25.03
C ASP A 635 -4.75 -3.25 25.35
N LEU A 636 -4.04 -2.67 24.37
CA LEU A 636 -2.62 -2.36 24.46
C LEU A 636 -2.33 -0.85 24.43
N PHE A 637 -3.00 -0.11 23.55
CA PHE A 637 -2.68 1.29 23.28
C PHE A 637 -3.84 2.24 23.59
N SER A 638 -3.52 3.44 24.04
CA SER A 638 -4.43 4.58 24.15
C SER A 638 -4.52 5.32 22.81
N VAL A 639 -5.55 6.15 22.63
CA VAL A 639 -5.66 6.97 21.42
C VAL A 639 -4.53 7.99 21.40
N GLU A 640 -4.21 8.56 22.56
CA GLU A 640 -3.22 9.59 22.78
C GLU A 640 -1.81 9.11 22.38
N LEU A 641 -1.44 7.88 22.74
CA LEU A 641 -0.17 7.29 22.33
C LEU A 641 -0.09 7.08 20.81
N ILE A 642 -1.20 6.69 20.18
CA ILE A 642 -1.25 6.46 18.73
C ILE A 642 -1.25 7.78 17.95
N GLU A 643 -1.93 8.81 18.45
CA GLU A 643 -1.85 10.16 17.88
C GLU A 643 -0.41 10.71 17.95
N ALA A 644 0.28 10.51 19.07
CA ALA A 644 1.71 10.85 19.20
C ALA A 644 2.57 10.03 18.23
N PHE A 645 2.33 8.71 18.11
CA PHE A 645 3.02 7.83 17.16
C PHE A 645 2.88 8.32 15.72
N VAL A 646 1.69 8.76 15.31
CA VAL A 646 1.44 9.34 13.99
C VAL A 646 2.17 10.66 13.80
N GLY A 647 2.16 11.55 14.81
CA GLY A 647 2.91 12.81 14.77
C GLY A 647 4.41 12.59 14.59
N HIS A 648 4.97 11.62 15.32
CA HIS A 648 6.35 11.20 15.20
C HIS A 648 6.67 10.59 13.83
N PHE A 649 5.77 9.76 13.28
CA PHE A 649 5.93 9.21 11.94
C PHE A 649 6.03 10.32 10.90
N ARG A 650 5.14 11.33 10.97
CA ARG A 650 5.18 12.46 10.04
C ARG A 650 6.49 13.25 10.13
N ARG A 651 6.95 13.58 11.34
CA ARG A 651 8.22 14.30 11.56
C ARG A 651 9.43 13.50 11.11
N LEU A 652 9.42 12.18 11.34
CA LEU A 652 10.46 11.28 10.84
C LEU A 652 10.52 11.32 9.31
N LEU A 653 9.36 11.26 8.63
CA LEU A 653 9.29 11.38 7.17
C LEU A 653 9.83 12.73 6.69
N GLU A 654 9.45 13.83 7.33
CA GLU A 654 9.98 15.18 7.05
C GLU A 654 11.52 15.21 7.18
N CYS A 655 12.07 14.60 8.23
CA CYS A 655 13.52 14.53 8.48
C CYS A 655 14.26 13.73 7.40
N VAL A 656 13.81 12.51 7.09
CA VAL A 656 14.51 11.64 6.13
C VAL A 656 14.33 12.08 4.67
N VAL A 657 13.28 12.83 4.36
CA VAL A 657 13.10 13.48 3.05
C VAL A 657 14.07 14.65 2.88
N ALA A 658 14.32 15.41 3.96
CA ALA A 658 15.24 16.54 3.95
C ALA A 658 16.70 16.09 3.81
N ASP A 659 17.09 15.00 4.48
CA ASP A 659 18.41 14.38 4.36
C ASP A 659 18.31 12.84 4.39
N PRO A 660 18.30 12.17 3.21
CA PRO A 660 18.29 10.71 3.13
C PRO A 660 19.58 10.06 3.66
N GLY A 661 20.66 10.83 3.81
CA GLY A 661 21.93 10.40 4.39
C GLY A 661 21.93 10.37 5.92
N VAL A 662 20.88 10.90 6.57
CA VAL A 662 20.76 10.92 8.02
C VAL A 662 20.83 9.51 8.60
N ARG A 663 21.55 9.36 9.71
CA ARG A 663 21.62 8.10 10.44
C ARG A 663 20.31 7.84 11.16
N VAL A 664 19.78 6.61 11.07
CA VAL A 664 18.43 6.29 11.58
C VAL A 664 18.24 6.54 13.08
N ARG A 665 19.30 6.46 13.89
CA ARG A 665 19.26 6.80 15.33
C ARG A 665 19.29 8.31 15.60
N GLU A 666 19.79 9.09 14.65
CA GLU A 666 19.93 10.55 14.73
C GLU A 666 18.74 11.27 14.08
N ALA A 667 17.96 10.58 13.25
CA ALA A 667 16.74 11.12 12.66
C ALA A 667 15.79 11.62 13.76
N GLU A 668 15.51 12.92 13.74
CA GLU A 668 14.67 13.59 14.73
C GLU A 668 13.20 13.29 14.41
N PHE A 669 12.45 12.88 15.43
CA PHE A 669 11.02 12.58 15.29
C PHE A 669 10.18 13.26 16.37
N LEU A 670 10.79 13.78 17.44
CA LEU A 670 10.08 14.48 18.51
C LEU A 670 9.67 15.87 18.03
N SER A 671 8.51 16.33 18.47
CA SER A 671 8.09 17.72 18.32
C SER A 671 8.94 18.67 19.16
N ASP A 672 8.96 19.95 18.77
CA ASP A 672 9.69 20.97 19.52
C ASP A 672 9.09 21.13 20.93
N ASP A 673 7.77 20.96 21.06
CA ASP A 673 7.05 20.98 22.33
C ASP A 673 7.43 19.78 23.22
N GLU A 674 7.47 18.56 22.67
CA GLU A 674 7.92 17.38 23.40
C GLU A 674 9.38 17.51 23.83
N ARG A 675 10.22 18.06 22.96
CA ARG A 675 11.62 18.33 23.27
C ARG A 675 11.76 19.33 24.40
N ASP A 676 10.98 20.41 24.40
CA ASP A 676 10.99 21.39 25.49
C ASP A 676 10.50 20.78 26.80
N VAL A 677 9.45 19.94 26.77
CA VAL A 677 9.01 19.20 27.96
C VAL A 677 10.12 18.30 28.50
N LEU A 678 10.80 17.54 27.64
CA LEU A 678 11.85 16.60 28.06
C LEU A 678 13.12 17.31 28.53
N VAL A 679 13.54 18.37 27.84
CA VAL A 679 14.82 19.05 28.07
C VAL A 679 14.67 20.16 29.11
N SER A 680 13.63 20.98 29.02
CA SER A 680 13.42 22.13 29.90
C SER A 680 12.44 21.81 31.03
N GLY A 681 11.28 21.22 30.70
CA GLY A 681 10.18 21.00 31.64
C GLY A 681 10.54 20.02 32.77
N TRP A 682 10.89 18.79 32.42
CA TRP A 682 11.28 17.75 33.39
C TRP A 682 12.61 18.05 34.08
N ASN A 683 13.50 18.81 33.43
CA ASN A 683 14.79 19.23 34.01
C ASN A 683 14.77 20.65 34.59
N ALA A 684 13.59 21.21 34.88
CA ALA A 684 13.45 22.48 35.62
C ALA A 684 13.82 22.31 37.12
N THR A 685 14.93 21.64 37.41
CA THR A 685 15.42 21.29 38.75
C THR A 685 16.39 22.35 39.31
N GLY A 686 16.50 23.50 38.64
CA GLY A 686 17.35 24.61 39.06
C GLY A 686 16.86 25.20 40.38
N VAL A 687 17.45 24.75 41.48
CA VAL A 687 17.22 25.29 42.82
C VAL A 687 18.50 25.97 43.29
N ALA A 688 18.38 27.21 43.77
CA ALA A 688 19.51 27.92 44.36
C ALA A 688 19.92 27.23 45.66
N TYR A 689 21.10 26.62 45.67
CA TYR A 689 21.74 26.15 46.89
C TYR A 689 22.70 27.22 47.40
N PRO A 690 22.84 27.40 48.71
CA PRO A 690 23.88 28.27 49.24
C PRO A 690 25.26 27.76 48.81
N GLU A 691 26.14 28.66 48.38
CA GLU A 691 27.55 28.38 48.07
C GLU A 691 28.37 28.20 49.35
N LYS A 692 27.98 27.22 50.17
CA LYS A 692 28.68 26.85 51.39
C LYS A 692 29.06 25.38 51.35
N CYS A 693 30.31 25.11 51.68
CA CYS A 693 30.81 23.76 51.84
C CYS A 693 30.17 23.09 53.06
N LEU A 694 30.02 21.76 53.03
CA LEU A 694 29.38 21.01 54.12
C LEU A 694 30.06 21.22 55.48
N HIS A 695 31.39 21.35 55.51
CA HIS A 695 32.13 21.61 56.75
C HIS A 695 31.80 22.98 57.35
N GLU A 696 31.63 24.02 56.54
CA GLU A 696 31.25 25.36 57.02
C GLU A 696 29.87 25.35 57.72
N TRP A 697 28.94 24.50 57.27
CA TRP A 697 27.67 24.29 57.96
C TRP A 697 27.82 23.58 59.30
N ILE A 698 28.79 22.66 59.41
CA ILE A 698 29.10 21.93 60.64
C ILE A 698 29.78 22.88 61.64
N GLU A 699 30.73 23.71 61.17
CA GLU A 699 31.40 24.76 61.96
C GLU A 699 30.39 25.78 62.51
N GLU A 700 29.49 26.30 61.67
CA GLU A 700 28.43 27.22 62.11
C GLU A 700 27.49 26.57 63.13
N GLN A 701 27.20 25.27 62.96
CA GLN A 701 26.38 24.52 63.90
C GLN A 701 27.10 24.27 65.23
N ALA A 702 28.41 24.04 65.21
CA ALA A 702 29.26 23.94 66.39
C ALA A 702 29.33 25.26 67.17
N VAL A 703 29.38 26.40 66.48
CA VAL A 703 29.28 27.73 67.11
C VAL A 703 27.87 27.98 67.67
N ARG A 704 26.82 27.65 66.90
CA ARG A 704 25.43 27.93 67.27
C ARG A 704 24.92 27.07 68.42
N SER A 705 25.34 25.82 68.50
CA SER A 705 24.82 24.85 69.48
C SER A 705 25.90 23.81 69.85
N PRO A 706 27.00 24.24 70.50
CA PRO A 706 28.15 23.37 70.74
C PRO A 706 27.82 22.13 71.57
N GLY A 707 26.87 22.20 72.50
CA GLY A 707 26.45 21.07 73.34
C GLY A 707 25.40 20.14 72.72
N ALA A 708 24.94 20.41 71.49
CA ALA A 708 24.02 19.52 70.80
C ALA A 708 24.78 18.28 70.29
N VAL A 709 24.14 17.11 70.32
CA VAL A 709 24.73 15.86 69.84
C VAL A 709 24.93 15.92 68.32
N ALA A 710 26.16 15.68 67.85
CA ALA A 710 26.51 15.65 66.43
C ALA A 710 26.68 14.21 65.92
N VAL A 711 27.38 13.36 66.67
CA VAL A 711 27.69 11.98 66.27
C VAL A 711 27.40 11.03 67.44
N VAL A 712 26.77 9.90 67.13
CA VAL A 712 26.54 8.80 68.08
C VAL A 712 27.13 7.53 67.49
N HIS A 713 28.07 6.92 68.20
CA HIS A 713 28.66 5.63 67.84
C HIS A 713 28.77 4.73 69.07
N GLY A 714 27.80 3.83 69.24
CA GLY A 714 27.68 3.02 70.45
C GLY A 714 27.43 3.89 71.68
N ASP A 715 28.24 3.73 72.73
CA ASP A 715 28.19 4.55 73.95
C ASP A 715 28.97 5.87 73.82
N VAL A 716 29.64 6.11 72.68
CA VAL A 716 30.38 7.36 72.42
C VAL A 716 29.42 8.36 71.78
N LEU A 717 29.26 9.49 72.45
CA LEU A 717 28.45 10.61 72.02
C LEU A 717 29.36 11.84 71.91
N LEU A 718 29.48 12.40 70.70
CA LEU A 718 30.20 13.64 70.45
C LEU A 718 29.19 14.75 70.17
N THR A 719 29.36 15.85 70.88
CA THR A 719 28.63 17.10 70.61
C THR A 719 29.25 17.84 69.44
N TYR A 720 28.55 18.79 68.82
CA TYR A 720 29.10 19.58 67.71
C TYR A 720 30.38 20.34 68.10
N GLY A 721 30.48 20.80 69.35
CA GLY A 721 31.69 21.45 69.86
C GLY A 721 32.88 20.48 70.04
N GLU A 722 32.63 19.22 70.38
CA GLU A 722 33.67 18.19 70.49
C GLU A 722 34.07 17.59 69.14
N LEU A 723 33.18 17.64 68.15
CA LEU A 723 33.47 17.21 66.78
C LEU A 723 34.35 18.22 66.04
N GLU A 724 34.19 19.51 66.34
CA GLU A 724 34.96 20.62 65.74
C GLU A 724 36.35 20.79 66.37
N ALA A 725 36.49 20.46 67.65
CA ALA A 725 37.74 20.59 68.41
C ALA A 725 38.75 19.47 68.08
#